data_AF-A0A9X2F522-F1
#
_entry.id   AF-A0A9X2F522-F1
#
_cell.length_a   1.000
_cell.length_b   1.000
_cell.length_c   1.000
_cell.angle_alpha   90.00
_cell.angle_beta   90.00
_cell.angle_gamma   90.00
#
_symmetry.space_group_name_H-M   'P 1'
#
loop_
_entity.id
_entity.type
_entity.pdbx_description
1 polymer ?
#
loop_
_entity_poly.entity_id
_entity_poly.type
_entity_poly.pdbx_seq_one_letter_code
_entity_poly.pdbx_strand_id
1 'polypeptide(L)'
;MPTFYATTKAVTINVSFSQFTDAPNFDPTGDKMLAIVNAAANYWEDIIEDPFVLDVEIGYENIGGNGRAAFACYATGPLNCIDGDVQPSTPDFGLIRFDTMQTVGRAGTNADGTLRWFFDSTPLDHSEFEMQQTLVRSLSPLNVAFVYSETSPPELMEAGMLGNASSPTNEFDAFTIAVHELGHLLGTLNEISLPETATDDAYDVNPDFVYGATVEIATNSGDGEHLASTIGLMRSTVSVDQRLLPSATDVFAIAAGADPDWAFIDLPRQDFLGGTLWDILANWEGNSIPDEDDSAFIRHGGDVRVLANHAVANLLIAEGSSLELDGNGNSLTVGNTLTIGGEGGGTAVMSVLGDKSITASVVRVRDDGRLFTSGSIFDVDVDAAEVIVEQGGLVSGTGRIRADNIRLSGTLTAIAPVGSLMNVLTLDANPGGEIDLDGTGSGQVFAVLASVSISGPLSDSFGGEITVGAGRSVFFDEPWTFGTPQLNGDGVGVLNLNGGSSDTQLATLDTQGWTARDGRINVSGRANILRATEFLQGVEVNVATDGFLDLDGVTTFRGGTYTGGGSIVLNNDTAVESDTTVEVSRFDLDGDSFGQTVTLNAPLTLNVDYIDTGNNNFNFDTIDINFNGRLAVNLNTSSAWTMASTLNINFGLFPQTVLDGVGVNITGTLNADGSSVVAAPLDVSGTFHFVDTQSRVTLSSAPFVRLSEHVIRTGATIDGGGTLVIGSTALLTLEDGVQIGENVENQGELQIGNSPGAAQVGFYSQSANASWHVEIAGTPRSGEFDQLDVVGQADLAGVLDVLLNDEYTPNVGDEFTVLTANRISNTFDELTVADEADILNVTLVALYSPNTVVLRIENIGLWGDYNGDGVVNAADYTVWRNNLGSPAGTLPNDPHGSPIGTFQYETWKSSFGNTLPESALRQLSAVPEPSAIAFVVQTGALLIMWACQRCTANKARQ
;
A
#
# COMPACT_ATOMS: atom_id res chain seq x y z
N MET A 1 37.41 -2.09 39.92
CA MET A 1 38.16 -1.68 41.13
C MET A 1 39.41 -2.56 41.24
N PRO A 2 40.63 -2.00 41.32
CA PRO A 2 40.97 -0.85 42.16
C PRO A 2 40.59 0.49 41.54
N THR A 3 40.26 1.38 42.46
CA THR A 3 39.88 2.80 42.38
C THR A 3 41.06 3.73 42.11
N PHE A 4 40.70 4.95 41.68
CA PHE A 4 41.41 6.24 41.73
C PHE A 4 42.26 6.61 40.50
N TYR A 5 41.68 7.40 39.60
CA TYR A 5 42.35 8.64 39.20
C TYR A 5 41.64 9.78 39.92
N ALA A 6 42.31 10.27 40.96
CA ALA A 6 41.98 11.56 41.53
C ALA A 6 42.32 12.60 40.46
N THR A 7 41.30 13.36 40.07
CA THR A 7 41.38 14.61 39.33
C THR A 7 42.37 15.55 40.00
N THR A 8 43.50 15.79 39.34
CA THR A 8 44.36 17.00 39.36
C THR A 8 45.74 16.62 38.83
N LYS A 9 45.82 16.37 37.51
CA LYS A 9 47.05 16.34 36.74
C LYS A 9 46.73 16.99 35.39
N ALA A 10 46.88 18.30 35.33
CA ALA A 10 46.78 19.09 34.12
C ALA A 10 47.65 20.33 34.31
N VAL A 11 48.04 20.95 33.20
CA VAL A 11 48.61 22.29 33.26
C VAL A 11 47.55 23.27 33.79
N THR A 12 47.98 24.30 34.49
CA THR A 12 47.13 25.41 34.93
C THR A 12 47.76 26.71 34.45
N ILE A 13 47.04 27.44 33.59
CA ILE A 13 47.48 28.67 32.96
C ILE A 13 46.69 29.84 33.57
N ASN A 14 47.30 30.52 34.54
CA ASN A 14 46.66 31.66 35.19
C ASN A 14 46.88 32.92 34.35
N VAL A 15 45.83 33.39 33.68
CA VAL A 15 45.91 34.60 32.84
C VAL A 15 45.55 35.85 33.64
N SER A 16 46.41 36.87 33.58
CA SER A 16 46.16 38.20 34.15
C SER A 16 46.37 39.29 33.11
N PHE A 17 45.55 40.34 33.16
CA PHE A 17 45.69 41.48 32.25
C PHE A 17 46.46 42.63 32.91
N SER A 18 47.41 43.19 32.16
CA SER A 18 48.15 44.39 32.52
C SER A 18 47.99 45.50 31.49
N GLN A 19 47.85 46.72 32.00
CA GLN A 19 47.85 47.91 31.16
C GLN A 19 49.28 48.23 30.72
N PHE A 20 49.66 47.68 29.57
CA PHE A 20 50.85 48.08 28.82
C PHE A 20 50.69 49.48 28.20
N THR A 21 51.55 49.84 27.25
CA THR A 21 51.73 51.23 26.78
C THR A 21 50.64 51.73 25.82
N ASP A 22 49.73 50.88 25.33
CA ASP A 22 48.77 51.24 24.27
C ASP A 22 47.40 50.53 24.40
N ALA A 23 46.56 50.91 25.38
CA ALA A 23 45.20 50.35 25.48
C ALA A 23 44.29 50.86 24.34
N PRO A 24 43.74 49.98 23.47
CA PRO A 24 42.95 50.40 22.32
C PRO A 24 41.54 50.84 22.72
N ASN A 25 40.94 51.73 21.93
CA ASN A 25 39.58 52.24 22.20
C ASN A 25 38.50 51.14 22.18
N PHE A 26 38.73 50.01 21.50
CA PHE A 26 37.76 48.91 21.37
C PHE A 26 37.79 47.92 22.55
N ASP A 27 38.85 47.94 23.36
CA ASP A 27 39.01 47.11 24.57
C ASP A 27 39.88 47.84 25.63
N PRO A 28 39.42 48.98 26.17
CA PRO A 28 40.23 49.85 27.02
C PRO A 28 40.57 49.25 28.39
N THR A 29 39.80 48.25 28.83
CA THR A 29 39.99 47.52 30.10
C THR A 29 40.68 46.18 29.91
N GLY A 30 40.79 45.69 28.67
CA GLY A 30 41.36 44.38 28.37
C GLY A 30 40.39 43.21 28.57
N ASP A 31 39.14 43.48 28.93
CA ASP A 31 38.18 42.44 29.32
C ASP A 31 37.89 41.47 28.16
N LYS A 32 37.88 41.95 26.91
CA LYS A 32 37.64 41.10 25.74
C LYS A 32 38.82 40.19 25.46
N MET A 33 40.03 40.73 25.45
CA MET A 33 41.23 39.92 25.24
C MET A 33 41.44 38.94 26.39
N LEU A 34 41.21 39.36 27.63
CA LEU A 34 41.29 38.48 28.78
C LEU A 34 40.31 37.31 28.67
N ALA A 35 39.07 37.54 28.20
CA ALA A 35 38.12 36.45 27.96
C ALA A 35 38.62 35.46 26.88
N ILE A 36 39.18 35.97 25.77
CA ILE A 36 39.73 35.14 24.69
C ILE A 36 40.93 34.31 25.16
N VAL A 37 41.89 34.94 25.84
CA VAL A 37 43.11 34.24 26.29
C VAL A 37 42.79 33.24 27.40
N ASN A 38 41.80 33.51 28.28
CA ASN A 38 41.33 32.48 29.21
C ASN A 38 40.69 31.29 28.49
N ALA A 39 39.94 31.52 27.40
CA ALA A 39 39.44 30.39 26.60
C ALA A 39 40.58 29.61 25.93
N ALA A 40 41.61 30.31 25.43
CA ALA A 40 42.79 29.68 24.82
C ALA A 40 43.62 28.92 25.85
N ALA A 41 43.72 29.44 27.09
CA ALA A 41 44.30 28.76 28.23
C ALA A 41 43.54 27.47 28.53
N ASN A 42 42.21 27.55 28.71
CA ASN A 42 41.39 26.35 28.93
C ASN A 42 41.57 25.30 27.84
N TYR A 43 41.70 25.72 26.57
CA TYR A 43 41.94 24.79 25.44
C TYR A 43 43.30 24.07 25.55
N TRP A 44 44.35 24.74 26.04
CA TRP A 44 45.65 24.11 26.30
C TRP A 44 45.69 23.29 27.59
N GLU A 45 44.93 23.69 28.61
CA GLU A 45 44.76 22.94 29.86
C GLU A 45 44.10 21.58 29.65
N ASP A 46 43.23 21.50 28.63
CA ASP A 46 42.62 20.25 28.17
C ASP A 46 43.63 19.34 27.48
N ILE A 47 44.57 19.92 26.71
CA ILE A 47 45.53 19.15 25.91
C ILE A 47 46.71 18.61 26.71
N ILE A 48 47.22 19.37 27.68
CA ILE A 48 48.43 19.00 28.42
C ILE A 48 48.04 18.54 29.82
N GLU A 49 48.13 17.22 30.04
CA GLU A 49 47.78 16.60 31.32
C GLU A 49 48.95 16.54 32.31
N ASP A 50 50.14 16.98 31.92
CA ASP A 50 51.26 17.08 32.84
C ASP A 50 51.05 18.21 33.87
N PRO A 51 51.31 17.96 35.16
CA PRO A 51 51.10 18.96 36.19
C PRO A 51 52.12 20.09 36.08
N PHE A 52 51.66 21.27 35.66
CA PHE A 52 52.46 22.48 35.55
C PHE A 52 51.62 23.73 35.85
N VAL A 53 52.25 24.80 36.32
CA VAL A 53 51.55 26.08 36.53
C VAL A 53 52.29 27.16 35.75
N LEU A 54 51.56 27.83 34.86
CA LEU A 54 52.04 28.93 34.04
C LEU A 54 51.26 30.20 34.37
N ASP A 55 51.89 31.18 34.97
CA ASP A 55 51.30 32.50 35.15
C ASP A 55 51.57 33.34 33.89
N VAL A 56 50.51 33.77 33.18
CA VAL A 56 50.63 34.57 31.95
C VAL A 56 50.10 35.97 32.18
N GLU A 57 50.93 36.98 31.95
CA GLU A 57 50.51 38.38 31.94
C GLU A 57 50.37 38.87 30.49
N ILE A 58 49.17 39.32 30.15
CA ILE A 58 48.81 39.79 28.80
C ILE A 58 48.55 41.29 28.77
N GLY A 59 48.65 41.88 27.59
CA GLY A 59 48.23 43.26 27.36
C GLY A 59 48.50 43.77 25.95
N TYR A 60 48.10 45.00 25.70
CA TYR A 60 48.22 45.65 24.39
C TYR A 60 49.45 46.55 24.26
N GLU A 61 50.25 46.32 23.22
CA GLU A 61 51.41 47.15 22.92
C GLU A 61 51.61 47.28 21.42
N ASN A 62 51.95 48.48 20.94
CA ASN A 62 52.41 48.65 19.57
C ASN A 62 53.82 48.06 19.41
N ILE A 63 53.91 46.84 18.89
CA ILE A 63 55.16 46.08 18.74
C ILE A 63 55.89 46.36 17.40
N GLY A 64 55.53 47.43 16.70
CA GLY A 64 56.42 48.09 15.74
C GLY A 64 56.29 47.69 14.25
N GLY A 65 55.11 47.32 13.76
CA GLY A 65 54.81 47.25 12.31
C GLY A 65 55.57 46.21 11.48
N ASN A 66 56.30 45.28 12.13
CA ASN A 66 57.09 44.22 11.49
C ASN A 66 56.23 43.02 10.99
N GLY A 67 54.90 43.16 10.94
CA GLY A 67 54.00 42.11 10.48
C GLY A 67 53.46 41.15 11.55
N ARG A 68 53.94 41.22 12.80
CA ARG A 68 53.51 40.37 13.93
C ARG A 68 52.19 40.83 14.56
N ALA A 69 51.23 39.93 14.75
CA ALA A 69 49.95 40.24 15.40
C ALA A 69 50.04 40.19 16.94
N ALA A 70 50.95 39.39 17.47
CA ALA A 70 51.31 39.34 18.87
C ALA A 70 52.78 38.89 19.03
N PHE A 71 53.26 38.85 20.26
CA PHE A 71 54.58 38.35 20.61
C PHE A 71 54.60 37.82 22.06
N ALA A 72 54.93 36.54 22.21
CA ALA A 72 55.19 35.87 23.48
C ALA A 72 56.69 35.90 23.86
N CYS A 73 56.97 35.95 25.16
CA CYS A 73 58.33 35.81 25.70
C CYS A 73 58.30 35.32 27.15
N TYR A 74 59.36 34.62 27.57
CA TYR A 74 59.58 34.31 28.98
C TYR A 74 60.02 35.56 29.77
N ALA A 75 59.58 35.65 31.04
CA ALA A 75 59.87 36.80 31.88
C ALA A 75 60.14 36.43 33.35
N THR A 76 60.95 37.24 34.03
CA THR A 76 61.22 37.12 35.49
C THR A 76 60.41 38.11 36.33
N GLY A 77 59.40 38.73 35.72
CA GLY A 77 58.47 39.69 36.30
C GLY A 77 57.80 40.56 35.24
N PRO A 78 56.87 41.47 35.63
CA PRO A 78 56.12 42.30 34.71
C PRO A 78 57.04 43.15 33.82
N LEU A 79 56.80 43.14 32.50
CA LEU A 79 57.42 44.00 31.48
C LEU A 79 58.87 43.68 31.03
N ASN A 80 59.55 42.65 31.57
CA ASN A 80 60.92 42.30 31.17
C ASN A 80 60.98 40.94 30.43
N CYS A 81 60.96 40.97 29.09
CA CYS A 81 61.33 39.80 28.27
C CYS A 81 62.82 39.49 28.44
N ILE A 82 63.17 38.21 28.58
CA ILE A 82 64.55 37.74 28.48
C ILE A 82 64.77 37.28 27.04
N ASP A 83 65.77 37.86 26.36
CA ASP A 83 66.16 37.54 24.99
C ASP A 83 67.59 36.95 25.05
N GLY A 84 67.74 35.63 24.84
CA GLY A 84 69.03 34.89 24.80
C GLY A 84 69.20 33.66 25.73
N ASP A 85 70.14 32.78 25.35
CA ASP A 85 70.45 31.35 25.66
C ASP A 85 70.52 30.86 27.14
N VAL A 86 69.98 31.55 28.14
CA VAL A 86 69.92 30.99 29.51
C VAL A 86 68.51 31.09 30.06
N GLN A 87 67.66 30.17 29.61
CA GLN A 87 66.33 29.95 30.18
C GLN A 87 66.44 29.12 31.48
N PRO A 88 65.69 29.42 32.55
CA PRO A 88 65.45 28.46 33.61
C PRO A 88 64.59 27.31 33.06
N SER A 89 64.84 26.08 33.53
CA SER A 89 64.18 24.82 33.13
C SER A 89 62.68 24.82 33.47
N THR A 90 61.89 25.53 32.67
CA THR A 90 60.52 26.09 32.88
C THR A 90 60.48 27.39 33.67
N PRO A 91 60.20 28.55 33.03
CA PRO A 91 59.75 29.73 33.74
C PRO A 91 58.25 29.60 33.98
N ASP A 92 57.86 29.55 35.24
CA ASP A 92 56.48 29.55 35.75
C ASP A 92 55.70 30.83 35.36
N PHE A 93 56.28 31.71 34.53
CA PHE A 93 55.79 33.04 34.19
C PHE A 93 56.13 33.48 32.75
N GLY A 94 55.12 33.91 31.99
CA GLY A 94 55.23 34.37 30.61
C GLY A 94 54.52 35.70 30.34
N LEU A 95 54.91 36.40 29.26
CA LEU A 95 54.26 37.61 28.77
C LEU A 95 53.75 37.43 27.35
N ILE A 96 52.51 37.85 27.06
CA ILE A 96 51.98 37.95 25.69
C ILE A 96 51.58 39.39 25.39
N ARG A 97 52.18 39.97 24.35
CA ARG A 97 51.92 41.34 23.90
C ARG A 97 51.11 41.29 22.61
N PHE A 98 49.84 41.70 22.67
CA PHE A 98 48.97 41.79 21.50
C PHE A 98 49.16 43.13 20.79
N ASP A 99 49.42 43.09 19.49
CA ASP A 99 49.68 44.30 18.71
C ASP A 99 48.41 45.15 18.53
N THR A 100 48.58 46.45 18.56
CA THR A 100 47.51 47.42 18.34
C THR A 100 47.56 48.04 16.95
N MET A 101 48.75 48.10 16.32
CA MET A 101 48.98 48.87 15.10
C MET A 101 49.94 48.21 14.12
N GLN A 102 49.50 48.13 12.87
CA GLN A 102 50.26 47.60 11.74
C GLN A 102 50.41 48.64 10.62
N THR A 103 51.19 48.27 9.60
CA THR A 103 51.34 49.11 8.40
C THR A 103 49.99 49.35 7.72
N VAL A 104 49.63 50.62 7.52
CA VAL A 104 48.37 51.04 6.88
C VAL A 104 48.22 50.39 5.50
N GLY A 105 47.05 49.76 5.26
CA GLY A 105 46.72 49.12 3.99
C GLY A 105 47.00 47.61 3.93
N ARG A 106 47.49 47.01 5.02
CA ARG A 106 47.54 45.54 5.18
C ARG A 106 46.12 44.99 5.41
N ALA A 107 45.85 43.76 4.94
CA ALA A 107 44.64 43.03 5.33
C ALA A 107 44.53 42.96 6.87
N GLY A 108 43.31 43.06 7.40
CA GLY A 108 43.09 43.10 8.85
C GLY A 108 43.42 44.43 9.52
N THR A 109 43.67 45.52 8.77
CA THR A 109 43.89 46.86 9.36
C THR A 109 42.76 47.83 9.02
N ASN A 110 42.50 48.77 9.93
CA ASN A 110 41.69 49.95 9.70
C ASN A 110 42.49 51.01 8.90
N ALA A 111 41.79 52.04 8.44
CA ALA A 111 42.41 53.14 7.68
C ALA A 111 43.48 53.92 8.47
N ASP A 112 43.45 53.86 9.80
CA ASP A 112 44.44 54.46 10.70
C ASP A 112 45.60 53.52 11.08
N GLY A 113 45.60 52.29 10.55
CA GLY A 113 46.62 51.27 10.82
C GLY A 113 46.31 50.41 12.04
N THR A 114 45.23 50.67 12.78
CA THR A 114 44.84 49.80 13.90
C THR A 114 44.43 48.40 13.42
N LEU A 115 44.80 47.37 14.17
CA LEU A 115 44.41 45.99 13.87
C LEU A 115 42.92 45.76 14.12
N ARG A 116 42.29 44.99 13.23
CA ARG A 116 40.92 44.52 13.39
C ARG A 116 40.94 43.09 13.92
N TRP A 117 40.43 42.94 15.14
CA TRP A 117 40.34 41.70 15.87
C TRP A 117 38.91 41.17 15.83
N PHE A 118 38.76 39.91 15.46
CA PHE A 118 37.53 39.16 15.69
C PHE A 118 37.56 38.64 17.12
N PHE A 119 36.73 39.23 17.98
CA PHE A 119 36.52 38.78 19.36
C PHE A 119 35.32 37.85 19.38
N ASP A 120 35.60 36.56 19.31
CA ASP A 120 34.59 35.53 19.41
C ASP A 120 33.94 35.54 20.81
N SER A 121 32.60 35.56 20.85
CA SER A 121 31.86 35.43 22.11
C SER A 121 31.79 33.99 22.62
N THR A 122 32.04 33.02 21.74
CA THR A 122 31.95 31.57 21.95
C THR A 122 33.19 30.87 21.37
N PRO A 123 34.42 31.21 21.81
CA PRO A 123 35.66 30.76 21.17
C PRO A 123 35.89 29.23 21.10
N LEU A 124 35.24 28.46 21.99
CA LEU A 124 35.29 26.99 22.00
C LEU A 124 34.19 26.35 21.13
N ASP A 125 33.23 27.14 20.65
CA ASP A 125 32.38 26.78 19.51
C ASP A 125 33.13 27.22 18.25
N HIS A 126 33.09 26.40 17.21
CA HIS A 126 33.82 26.66 15.97
C HIS A 126 32.89 26.77 14.77
N SER A 127 31.57 26.83 14.99
CA SER A 127 30.55 26.85 13.95
C SER A 127 30.59 28.09 13.04
N GLU A 128 31.29 29.15 13.43
CA GLU A 128 31.54 30.32 12.59
C GLU A 128 32.59 30.09 11.49
N PHE A 129 33.32 28.96 11.57
CA PHE A 129 34.39 28.59 10.67
C PHE A 129 34.13 27.21 10.03
N GLU A 130 34.41 27.09 8.74
CA GLU A 130 34.40 25.80 8.05
C GLU A 130 35.68 25.04 8.35
N MET A 131 35.77 24.46 9.56
CA MET A 131 36.96 23.76 10.04
C MET A 131 37.21 22.44 9.30
N GLN A 132 38.47 22.19 8.92
CA GLN A 132 38.89 20.96 8.24
C GLN A 132 40.18 20.40 8.85
N GLN A 133 40.13 19.13 9.25
CA GLN A 133 41.29 18.34 9.62
C GLN A 133 42.08 17.98 8.34
N THR A 134 43.39 18.23 8.35
CA THR A 134 44.32 17.80 7.31
C THR A 134 45.27 16.76 7.86
N LEU A 135 45.41 15.63 7.17
CA LEU A 135 46.29 14.53 7.55
C LEU A 135 47.60 14.59 6.79
N VAL A 136 48.63 13.94 7.32
CA VAL A 136 49.93 13.75 6.65
C VAL A 136 49.75 13.21 5.22
N ARG A 137 48.91 12.19 5.03
CA ARG A 137 48.66 11.61 3.69
C ARG A 137 48.02 12.56 2.69
N SER A 138 47.36 13.62 3.17
CA SER A 138 46.74 14.65 2.32
C SER A 138 47.75 15.69 1.83
N LEU A 139 48.98 15.68 2.37
CA LEU A 139 50.06 16.56 1.95
C LEU A 139 50.74 16.07 0.67
N SER A 140 51.29 17.00 -0.10
CA SER A 140 52.19 16.63 -1.18
C SER A 140 53.49 16.02 -0.62
N PRO A 141 54.16 15.10 -1.32
CA PRO A 141 55.43 14.53 -0.86
C PRO A 141 56.50 15.58 -0.53
N LEU A 142 56.48 16.73 -1.22
CA LEU A 142 57.39 17.85 -0.92
C LEU A 142 57.05 18.52 0.42
N ASN A 143 55.77 18.67 0.75
CA ASN A 143 55.36 19.24 2.02
C ASN A 143 55.65 18.28 3.18
N VAL A 144 55.45 16.97 3.00
CA VAL A 144 55.83 15.97 4.01
C VAL A 144 57.33 16.05 4.30
N ALA A 145 58.17 16.05 3.26
CA ALA A 145 59.62 16.14 3.43
C ALA A 145 60.07 17.46 4.08
N PHE A 146 59.36 18.57 3.80
CA PHE A 146 59.68 19.88 4.35
C PHE A 146 59.28 20.03 5.83
N VAL A 147 58.12 19.50 6.23
CA VAL A 147 57.61 19.62 7.60
C VAL A 147 58.20 18.55 8.52
N TYR A 148 58.46 17.35 8.00
CA TYR A 148 58.83 16.20 8.82
C TYR A 148 60.29 15.73 8.62
N SER A 149 61.21 16.63 8.26
CA SER A 149 62.67 16.39 8.16
C SER A 149 63.10 15.09 7.45
N GLU A 150 62.41 14.69 6.37
CA GLU A 150 62.64 13.41 5.65
C GLU A 150 62.39 12.12 6.47
N THR A 151 61.72 12.21 7.62
CA THR A 151 61.16 11.06 8.35
C THR A 151 59.88 10.53 7.67
N SER A 152 59.32 9.42 8.20
CA SER A 152 58.12 8.77 7.67
C SER A 152 57.00 8.79 8.71
N PRO A 153 56.35 9.95 8.95
CA PRO A 153 55.23 10.05 9.88
C PRO A 153 54.06 9.13 9.48
N PRO A 154 53.24 8.67 10.45
CA PRO A 154 52.03 7.92 10.16
C PRO A 154 51.12 8.68 9.20
N GLU A 155 50.56 8.00 8.21
CA GLU A 155 49.71 8.61 7.18
C GLU A 155 48.46 9.29 7.76
N LEU A 156 47.95 8.79 8.88
CA LEU A 156 46.76 9.28 9.58
C LEU A 156 47.05 10.37 10.61
N MET A 157 48.32 10.68 10.88
CA MET A 157 48.66 11.73 11.85
C MET A 157 48.11 13.09 11.40
N GLU A 158 47.56 13.87 12.31
CA GLU A 158 47.01 15.19 12.05
C GLU A 158 48.14 16.20 11.78
N ALA A 159 48.12 16.77 10.57
CA ALA A 159 49.11 17.74 10.09
C ALA A 159 48.65 19.20 10.23
N GLY A 160 47.34 19.44 10.39
CA GLY A 160 46.79 20.77 10.55
C GLY A 160 45.28 20.75 10.77
N MET A 161 44.77 21.78 11.47
CA MET A 161 43.34 22.00 11.68
C MET A 161 43.02 23.47 11.39
N LEU A 162 42.42 23.72 10.23
CA LEU A 162 42.21 25.07 9.69
C LEU A 162 40.79 25.23 9.16
N GLY A 163 40.19 26.39 9.41
CA GLY A 163 38.91 26.77 8.81
C GLY A 163 38.90 28.22 8.33
N ASN A 164 38.14 28.48 7.27
CA ASN A 164 37.84 29.85 6.84
C ASN A 164 36.51 30.29 7.45
N ALA A 165 36.38 31.58 7.77
CA ALA A 165 35.16 32.14 8.32
C ALA A 165 34.01 31.98 7.32
N SER A 166 32.88 31.44 7.77
CA SER A 166 31.67 31.28 6.96
C SER A 166 31.08 32.65 6.54
N SER A 167 31.41 33.72 7.27
CA SER A 167 31.08 35.10 6.95
C SER A 167 32.29 36.01 7.13
N PRO A 168 33.11 36.21 6.08
CA PRO A 168 34.36 36.97 6.17
C PRO A 168 34.15 38.45 6.54
N THR A 169 34.89 38.94 7.54
CA THR A 169 34.87 40.34 8.01
C THR A 169 36.20 41.07 7.80
N ASN A 170 37.22 40.36 7.29
CA ASN A 170 38.60 40.79 7.11
C ASN A 170 39.24 41.19 8.46
N GLU A 171 39.09 40.30 9.45
CA GLU A 171 39.59 40.46 10.82
C GLU A 171 40.52 39.29 11.20
N PHE A 172 41.48 39.53 12.11
CA PHE A 172 42.29 38.46 12.69
C PHE A 172 41.52 37.78 13.83
N ASP A 173 41.41 36.46 13.80
CA ASP A 173 40.80 35.69 14.89
C ASP A 173 41.67 35.79 16.15
N ALA A 174 41.17 36.50 17.16
CA ALA A 174 41.91 36.74 18.39
C ALA A 174 42.19 35.42 19.13
N PHE A 175 41.28 34.45 19.03
CA PHE A 175 41.44 33.13 19.64
C PHE A 175 42.60 32.35 19.04
N THR A 176 42.66 32.21 17.71
CA THR A 176 43.79 31.59 17.02
C THR A 176 45.14 32.19 17.42
N ILE A 177 45.24 33.53 17.48
CA ILE A 177 46.49 34.19 17.91
C ILE A 177 46.79 33.88 19.38
N ALA A 178 45.80 33.96 20.27
CA ALA A 178 46.02 33.66 21.69
C ALA A 178 46.50 32.21 21.92
N VAL A 179 45.89 31.23 21.23
CA VAL A 179 46.28 29.82 21.33
C VAL A 179 47.71 29.62 20.78
N HIS A 180 48.06 30.28 19.68
CA HIS A 180 49.40 30.26 19.10
C HIS A 180 50.47 30.78 20.07
N GLU A 181 50.26 31.97 20.63
CA GLU A 181 51.23 32.61 21.53
C GLU A 181 51.37 31.86 22.87
N LEU A 182 50.31 31.19 23.34
CA LEU A 182 50.41 30.27 24.48
C LEU A 182 51.25 29.03 24.13
N GLY A 183 51.14 28.49 22.91
CA GLY A 183 51.98 27.38 22.43
C GLY A 183 53.49 27.70 22.44
N HIS A 184 53.85 28.97 22.21
CA HIS A 184 55.21 29.47 22.43
C HIS A 184 55.67 29.30 23.88
N LEU A 185 54.89 29.81 24.83
CA LEU A 185 55.21 29.72 26.26
C LEU A 185 55.21 28.28 26.81
N LEU A 186 54.51 27.37 26.16
CA LEU A 186 54.37 25.97 26.59
C LEU A 186 55.48 25.05 26.07
N GLY A 187 56.30 25.47 25.09
CA GLY A 187 57.42 24.63 24.65
C GLY A 187 58.23 25.10 23.45
N THR A 188 57.70 25.95 22.56
CA THR A 188 58.45 26.30 21.32
C THR A 188 59.41 27.50 21.47
N LEU A 189 59.48 28.14 22.64
CA LEU A 189 60.47 29.21 22.93
C LEU A 189 61.81 28.72 23.49
N ASN A 190 61.92 27.43 23.84
CA ASN A 190 63.17 26.88 24.34
C ASN A 190 64.12 26.57 23.16
N GLU A 191 65.44 26.74 23.36
CA GLU A 191 66.40 26.06 22.47
C GLU A 191 66.07 24.56 22.53
N ILE A 192 65.94 23.91 21.37
CA ILE A 192 65.57 22.49 21.25
C ILE A 192 66.44 21.67 22.23
N SER A 193 65.88 21.29 23.36
CA SER A 193 66.66 20.80 24.50
C SER A 193 66.73 19.28 24.48
N LEU A 194 67.93 18.78 24.16
CA LEU A 194 68.58 17.55 24.63
C LEU A 194 67.68 16.42 25.20
N PRO A 195 67.59 15.24 24.55
CA PRO A 195 68.57 14.70 23.63
C PRO A 195 68.08 14.73 22.17
N GLU A 196 68.26 15.87 21.50
CA GLU A 196 68.42 15.89 20.04
C GLU A 196 69.44 14.80 19.65
N THR A 197 69.00 13.80 18.89
CA THR A 197 69.91 12.75 18.45
C THR A 197 70.85 13.22 17.32
N ALA A 198 70.55 14.39 16.71
CA ALA A 198 71.33 15.07 15.70
C ALA A 198 71.17 16.60 15.79
N THR A 199 72.17 17.38 15.35
CA THR A 199 72.09 18.85 15.26
C THR A 199 71.36 19.26 13.98
N ASP A 200 70.03 19.19 13.93
CA ASP A 200 69.25 19.33 12.70
C ASP A 200 68.01 20.26 12.76
N ASP A 201 67.88 21.10 13.79
CA ASP A 201 66.85 22.15 13.91
C ASP A 201 65.40 21.60 13.81
N ALA A 202 65.16 20.41 14.38
CA ALA A 202 63.86 19.72 14.36
C ALA A 202 63.45 19.19 15.75
N TYR A 203 62.15 19.16 16.02
CA TYR A 203 61.60 18.59 17.26
C TYR A 203 61.45 17.07 17.14
N ASP A 204 62.14 16.32 18.00
CA ASP A 204 62.07 14.86 18.12
C ASP A 204 60.74 14.46 18.81
N VAL A 205 59.77 13.97 18.03
CA VAL A 205 58.47 13.56 18.59
C VAL A 205 58.63 12.30 19.43
N ASN A 206 58.03 12.27 20.63
CA ASN A 206 57.95 11.06 21.44
C ASN A 206 57.31 9.91 20.63
N PRO A 207 58.03 8.80 20.37
CA PRO A 207 57.52 7.71 19.55
C PRO A 207 56.21 7.11 20.05
N ASP A 208 55.94 7.17 21.36
CA ASP A 208 54.71 6.65 21.93
C ASP A 208 53.47 7.41 21.41
N PHE A 209 53.57 8.71 21.10
CA PHE A 209 52.47 9.52 20.56
C PHE A 209 52.07 9.15 19.12
N VAL A 210 52.95 8.47 18.40
CA VAL A 210 52.83 8.20 16.96
C VAL A 210 52.99 6.71 16.64
N TYR A 211 52.45 5.85 17.52
CA TYR A 211 52.44 4.38 17.35
C TYR A 211 53.85 3.77 17.13
N GLY A 212 54.86 4.31 17.82
CA GLY A 212 56.25 3.88 17.75
C GLY A 212 57.01 4.34 16.50
N ALA A 213 56.42 5.20 15.68
CA ALA A 213 57.11 5.82 14.54
C ALA A 213 58.20 6.79 15.01
N THR A 214 59.22 6.98 14.18
CA THR A 214 60.22 8.04 14.37
C THR A 214 59.81 9.22 13.51
N VAL A 215 59.48 10.34 14.16
CA VAL A 215 59.02 11.57 13.53
C VAL A 215 59.81 12.74 14.09
N GLU A 216 60.31 13.56 13.19
CA GLU A 216 60.99 14.82 13.48
C GLU A 216 60.19 15.94 12.83
N ILE A 217 59.97 17.06 13.51
CA ILE A 217 59.20 18.19 12.98
C ILE A 217 60.13 19.39 12.80
N ALA A 218 60.35 19.79 11.54
CA ALA A 218 61.26 20.85 11.17
C ALA A 218 60.78 22.23 11.64
N THR A 219 61.71 23.05 12.12
CA THR A 219 61.48 24.48 12.36
C THR A 219 61.59 25.30 11.08
N ASN A 220 60.98 26.48 11.07
CA ASN A 220 61.13 27.45 9.99
C ASN A 220 62.53 28.08 10.06
N SER A 221 63.27 28.03 8.95
CA SER A 221 64.66 28.49 8.92
C SER A 221 64.77 29.98 9.24
N GLY A 222 65.32 30.33 10.41
CA GLY A 222 65.73 31.69 10.75
C GLY A 222 65.02 32.37 11.93
N ASP A 223 64.00 31.74 12.54
CA ASP A 223 63.42 32.23 13.80
C ASP A 223 63.43 31.20 14.95
N GLY A 224 63.50 29.89 14.66
CA GLY A 224 63.71 28.84 15.67
C GLY A 224 62.52 28.58 16.60
N GLU A 225 61.44 29.36 16.48
CA GLU A 225 60.24 29.31 17.33
C GLU A 225 58.99 28.80 16.57
N HIS A 226 58.98 28.89 15.23
CA HIS A 226 57.85 28.44 14.40
C HIS A 226 58.17 27.15 13.66
N LEU A 227 57.15 26.35 13.39
CA LEU A 227 57.25 25.15 12.57
C LEU A 227 57.31 25.50 11.08
N ALA A 228 57.96 24.63 10.29
CA ALA A 228 57.96 24.69 8.83
C ALA A 228 56.58 24.44 8.19
N SER A 229 55.56 24.16 8.99
CA SER A 229 54.19 23.89 8.54
C SER A 229 53.54 25.11 7.88
N THR A 230 52.74 24.86 6.84
CA THR A 230 51.90 25.88 6.20
C THR A 230 50.44 25.80 6.61
N ILE A 231 50.06 24.75 7.36
CA ILE A 231 48.68 24.42 7.72
C ILE A 231 48.46 24.26 9.24
N GLY A 232 49.54 24.11 10.01
CA GLY A 232 49.51 24.03 11.48
C GLY A 232 49.38 25.39 12.12
N LEU A 233 49.02 25.39 13.40
CA LEU A 233 48.89 26.58 14.23
C LEU A 233 50.22 27.31 14.38
N MET A 234 51.31 26.60 14.66
CA MET A 234 52.62 27.17 15.03
C MET A 234 53.44 27.65 13.81
N ARG A 235 52.76 28.13 12.77
CA ARG A 235 53.36 28.74 11.59
C ARG A 235 53.56 30.24 11.76
N SER A 236 54.56 30.82 11.11
CA SER A 236 54.93 32.24 11.26
C SER A 236 53.96 33.27 10.65
N THR A 237 52.88 32.82 10.00
CA THR A 237 51.90 33.70 9.36
C THR A 237 50.48 33.16 9.45
N VAL A 238 49.50 34.01 9.77
CA VAL A 238 48.07 33.71 9.64
C VAL A 238 47.37 34.76 8.79
N SER A 239 46.32 34.36 8.07
CA SER A 239 45.48 35.29 7.30
C SER A 239 44.30 35.77 8.15
N VAL A 240 43.72 36.89 7.76
CA VAL A 240 42.39 37.28 8.25
C VAL A 240 41.33 36.27 7.85
N ASP A 241 40.21 36.23 8.58
CA ASP A 241 39.07 35.35 8.32
C ASP A 241 39.42 33.86 8.37
N GLN A 242 40.47 33.49 9.12
CA GLN A 242 40.89 32.11 9.33
C GLN A 242 40.98 31.79 10.82
N ARG A 243 40.53 30.58 11.17
CA ARG A 243 40.77 29.97 12.47
C ARG A 243 41.72 28.79 12.29
N LEU A 244 42.75 28.73 13.13
CA LEU A 244 43.63 27.57 13.26
C LEU A 244 43.56 27.09 14.70
N LEU A 245 43.52 25.77 14.85
CA LEU A 245 43.60 25.11 16.15
C LEU A 245 44.90 24.30 16.22
N PRO A 246 45.42 24.02 17.43
CA PRO A 246 46.53 23.09 17.60
C PRO A 246 46.21 21.77 16.92
N SER A 247 47.04 21.39 15.96
CA SER A 247 47.05 20.04 15.39
C SER A 247 47.96 19.12 16.19
N ALA A 248 47.84 17.80 16.04
CA ALA A 248 48.78 16.86 16.64
C ALA A 248 50.25 17.22 16.33
N THR A 249 50.54 17.65 15.09
CA THR A 249 51.89 18.15 14.72
C THR A 249 52.34 19.34 15.57
N ASP A 250 51.45 20.31 15.85
CA ASP A 250 51.79 21.45 16.70
C ASP A 250 52.01 21.02 18.15
N VAL A 251 51.11 20.19 18.69
CA VAL A 251 51.14 19.72 20.08
C VAL A 251 52.37 18.87 20.35
N PHE A 252 52.73 17.96 19.43
CA PHE A 252 53.90 17.11 19.59
C PHE A 252 55.22 17.89 19.55
N ALA A 253 55.31 18.93 18.72
CA ALA A 253 56.47 19.82 18.72
C ALA A 253 56.57 20.62 20.02
N ILE A 254 55.44 21.13 20.55
CA ILE A 254 55.39 21.82 21.85
C ILE A 254 55.78 20.85 22.99
N ALA A 255 55.29 19.60 22.95
CA ALA A 255 55.64 18.56 23.91
C ALA A 255 57.14 18.26 23.94
N ALA A 256 57.78 18.13 22.77
CA ALA A 256 59.21 17.91 22.66
C ALA A 256 60.06 19.14 23.00
N GLY A 257 59.50 20.35 22.89
CA GLY A 257 60.18 21.60 23.23
C GLY A 257 60.14 21.97 24.72
N ALA A 258 59.29 21.32 25.52
CA ALA A 258 59.20 21.56 26.96
C ALA A 258 60.39 20.94 27.73
N ASP A 259 60.73 21.46 28.92
CA ASP A 259 61.79 20.90 29.78
C ASP A 259 61.29 20.68 31.22
N PRO A 260 61.02 19.42 31.64
CA PRO A 260 61.06 18.21 30.82
C PRO A 260 59.91 18.18 29.80
N ASP A 261 60.08 17.36 28.75
CA ASP A 261 59.07 17.12 27.72
C ASP A 261 57.70 16.78 28.33
N TRP A 262 56.61 17.25 27.70
CA TRP A 262 55.26 16.82 28.05
C TRP A 262 55.09 15.34 27.69
N ALA A 263 54.69 14.52 28.65
CA ALA A 263 54.59 13.06 28.54
C ALA A 263 53.14 12.56 28.45
N PHE A 264 52.17 13.35 28.94
CA PHE A 264 50.74 13.04 28.92
C PHE A 264 50.01 14.14 28.16
N ILE A 265 49.54 13.79 26.97
CA ILE A 265 48.82 14.68 26.06
C ILE A 265 47.45 14.05 25.78
N ASP A 266 46.41 14.87 25.81
CA ASP A 266 45.07 14.48 25.41
C ASP A 266 44.63 15.31 24.20
N LEU A 267 44.60 14.70 23.02
CA LEU A 267 44.29 15.45 21.81
C LEU A 267 42.77 15.49 21.63
N PRO A 268 42.16 16.66 21.34
CA PRO A 268 40.71 16.77 21.11
C PRO A 268 40.22 16.01 19.85
N ARG A 269 41.17 15.55 19.02
CA ARG A 269 40.94 14.78 17.79
C ARG A 269 42.01 13.70 17.70
N GLN A 270 41.59 12.44 17.73
CA GLN A 270 42.50 11.30 17.81
C GLN A 270 42.21 10.31 16.67
N ASP A 271 43.22 10.06 15.86
CA ASP A 271 43.20 8.99 14.87
C ASP A 271 43.66 7.66 15.46
N PHE A 272 42.99 6.57 15.07
CA PHE A 272 43.45 5.22 15.36
C PHE A 272 44.61 4.87 14.41
N LEU A 273 45.84 4.95 14.90
CA LEU A 273 47.06 4.83 14.10
C LEU A 273 47.42 3.37 13.75
N GLY A 274 47.02 2.40 14.58
CA GLY A 274 47.30 0.99 14.32
C GLY A 274 46.87 0.04 15.43
N GLY A 275 47.02 -1.27 15.20
CA GLY A 275 46.59 -2.31 16.15
C GLY A 275 45.14 -2.77 15.88
N THR A 276 44.50 -3.37 16.89
CA THR A 276 43.12 -3.90 16.77
C THR A 276 42.24 -3.66 17.99
N LEU A 277 42.74 -3.00 19.04
CA LEU A 277 42.02 -2.82 20.31
C LEU A 277 41.90 -1.34 20.62
N TRP A 278 40.68 -0.87 20.83
CA TRP A 278 40.38 0.49 21.28
C TRP A 278 41.05 0.80 22.62
N ASP A 279 41.07 -0.17 23.53
CA ASP A 279 41.46 -0.03 24.93
C ASP A 279 42.98 0.10 25.18
N ILE A 280 43.79 0.23 24.12
CA ILE A 280 45.24 0.34 24.20
C ILE A 280 45.65 1.74 23.76
N LEU A 281 46.08 2.56 24.73
CA LEU A 281 46.52 3.94 24.53
C LEU A 281 47.53 4.13 23.39
N ALA A 282 48.50 3.23 23.24
CA ALA A 282 49.51 3.32 22.18
C ALA A 282 48.92 3.28 20.76
N ASN A 283 47.73 2.69 20.56
CA ASN A 283 47.08 2.58 19.25
C ASN A 283 46.50 3.91 18.75
N TRP A 284 46.34 4.89 19.64
CA TRP A 284 45.74 6.18 19.36
C TRP A 284 46.81 7.26 19.26
N GLU A 285 46.57 8.21 18.37
CA GLU A 285 47.38 9.42 18.26
C GLU A 285 47.42 10.18 19.60
N GLY A 286 48.62 10.55 20.04
CA GLY A 286 48.83 11.21 21.35
C GLY A 286 49.01 10.26 22.53
N ASN A 287 48.90 8.94 22.31
CA ASN A 287 49.08 7.92 23.36
C ASN A 287 48.08 8.05 24.52
N SER A 288 46.88 8.53 24.22
CA SER A 288 45.70 8.62 25.11
C SER A 288 44.57 7.74 24.56
N ILE A 289 43.58 7.38 25.37
CA ILE A 289 42.37 6.71 24.87
C ILE A 289 41.30 7.80 24.75
N PRO A 290 40.63 7.96 23.60
CA PRO A 290 39.63 9.00 23.43
C PRO A 290 38.54 8.92 24.50
N ASP A 291 38.20 10.06 25.10
CA ASP A 291 37.16 10.20 26.11
C ASP A 291 36.00 11.10 25.67
N GLU A 292 35.09 11.43 26.59
CA GLU A 292 33.82 12.11 26.28
C GLU A 292 33.96 13.50 25.64
N ASP A 293 35.14 14.14 25.73
CA ASP A 293 35.44 15.43 25.12
C ASP A 293 36.11 15.29 23.73
N ASP A 294 36.53 14.07 23.36
CA ASP A 294 37.32 13.81 22.16
C ASP A 294 36.52 13.40 20.91
N SER A 295 37.05 13.77 19.75
CA SER A 295 36.62 13.21 18.47
C SER A 295 37.55 12.07 18.02
N ALA A 296 37.00 10.87 17.90
CA ALA A 296 37.74 9.67 17.51
C ALA A 296 37.52 9.30 16.02
N PHE A 297 38.60 8.94 15.33
CA PHE A 297 38.58 8.58 13.91
C PHE A 297 39.16 7.18 13.69
N ILE A 298 38.34 6.27 13.15
CA ILE A 298 38.76 4.94 12.67
C ILE A 298 38.60 4.93 11.15
N ARG A 299 39.72 4.94 10.44
CA ARG A 299 39.74 4.99 8.98
C ARG A 299 40.92 4.20 8.42
N HIS A 300 41.04 4.19 7.09
CA HIS A 300 42.11 3.54 6.35
C HIS A 300 42.25 2.03 6.67
N GLY A 301 41.12 1.31 6.72
CA GLY A 301 41.09 -0.14 6.89
C GLY A 301 41.39 -0.65 8.31
N GLY A 302 41.34 0.20 9.33
CA GLY A 302 41.42 -0.23 10.73
C GLY A 302 40.32 -1.22 11.12
N ASP A 303 40.67 -2.30 11.82
CA ASP A 303 39.75 -3.32 12.35
C ASP A 303 39.84 -3.35 13.88
N VAL A 304 38.88 -2.69 14.54
CA VAL A 304 38.97 -2.30 15.95
C VAL A 304 37.92 -3.03 16.78
N ARG A 305 38.35 -3.51 17.96
CA ARG A 305 37.47 -4.09 18.99
C ARG A 305 37.49 -3.24 20.26
N VAL A 306 36.33 -3.12 20.88
CA VAL A 306 36.16 -2.41 22.16
C VAL A 306 35.88 -3.41 23.28
N LEU A 307 36.74 -3.48 24.29
CA LEU A 307 36.69 -4.48 25.37
C LEU A 307 36.14 -3.96 26.69
N ALA A 308 35.92 -2.64 26.81
CA ALA A 308 35.31 -1.99 27.97
C ALA A 308 34.29 -0.92 27.56
N ASN A 309 33.65 -0.29 28.54
CA ASN A 309 32.79 0.87 28.28
C ASN A 309 33.65 2.09 27.97
N HIS A 310 33.29 2.83 26.93
CA HIS A 310 33.93 4.09 26.55
C HIS A 310 32.88 5.15 26.19
N ALA A 311 33.30 6.41 26.25
CA ALA A 311 32.54 7.56 25.81
C ALA A 311 33.42 8.40 24.89
N VAL A 312 32.85 8.97 23.83
CA VAL A 312 33.52 9.92 22.93
C VAL A 312 32.58 11.06 22.53
N ALA A 313 33.10 12.25 22.21
CA ALA A 313 32.28 13.34 21.70
C ALA A 313 31.74 13.03 20.29
N ASN A 314 32.63 12.61 19.38
CA ASN A 314 32.29 12.22 18.01
C ASN A 314 33.02 10.94 17.61
N LEU A 315 32.41 10.14 16.73
CA LEU A 315 33.05 8.95 16.18
C LEU A 315 32.83 8.85 14.67
N LEU A 316 33.91 8.75 13.90
CA LEU A 316 33.89 8.40 12.48
C LEU A 316 34.46 7.00 12.26
N ILE A 317 33.72 6.15 11.57
CA ILE A 317 34.20 4.88 11.01
C ILE A 317 34.09 4.99 9.49
N ALA A 318 35.20 4.99 8.78
CA ALA A 318 35.22 5.25 7.33
C ALA A 318 36.27 4.40 6.59
N GLU A 319 36.32 4.52 5.26
CA GLU A 319 37.44 4.02 4.45
C GLU A 319 37.75 2.52 4.63
N GLY A 320 36.72 1.68 4.61
CA GLY A 320 36.88 0.24 4.76
C GLY A 320 37.17 -0.25 6.18
N SER A 321 37.06 0.62 7.20
CA SER A 321 37.28 0.27 8.61
C SER A 321 36.10 -0.45 9.27
N SER A 322 36.38 -1.21 10.33
CA SER A 322 35.40 -1.86 11.18
C SER A 322 35.58 -1.55 12.66
N LEU A 323 34.46 -1.45 13.37
CA LEU A 323 34.40 -1.39 14.84
C LEU A 323 33.41 -2.44 15.37
N GLU A 324 33.86 -3.28 16.29
CA GLU A 324 33.03 -4.28 16.99
C GLU A 324 33.12 -4.07 18.49
N LEU A 325 31.96 -4.01 19.16
CA LEU A 325 31.91 -4.11 20.61
C LEU A 325 32.13 -5.59 21.00
N ASP A 326 33.14 -5.89 21.81
CA ASP A 326 33.47 -7.25 22.30
C ASP A 326 33.25 -7.31 23.82
N GLY A 327 33.28 -8.49 24.45
CA GLY A 327 32.90 -8.67 25.87
C GLY A 327 31.38 -8.66 26.13
N ASN A 328 30.96 -8.87 27.38
CA ASN A 328 29.54 -8.95 27.76
C ASN A 328 29.07 -7.64 28.37
N GLY A 329 27.98 -7.07 27.86
CA GLY A 329 27.33 -5.88 28.41
C GLY A 329 28.12 -4.58 28.23
N ASN A 330 29.05 -4.54 27.28
CA ASN A 330 29.83 -3.34 26.99
C ASN A 330 29.00 -2.33 26.19
N SER A 331 29.24 -1.05 26.44
CA SER A 331 28.53 0.07 25.83
C SER A 331 29.50 1.13 25.32
N LEU A 332 29.14 1.76 24.20
CA LEU A 332 29.85 2.90 23.65
C LEU A 332 28.92 4.10 23.59
N THR A 333 29.28 5.18 24.27
CA THR A 333 28.53 6.44 24.27
C THR A 333 29.19 7.42 23.31
N VAL A 334 28.42 8.01 22.40
CA VAL A 334 28.88 9.06 21.49
C VAL A 334 28.07 10.32 21.76
N GLY A 335 28.65 11.32 22.42
CA GLY A 335 27.93 12.51 22.89
C GLY A 335 27.17 13.22 21.77
N ASN A 336 27.77 13.34 20.60
CA ASN A 336 27.22 14.02 19.44
C ASN A 336 26.92 13.02 18.31
N THR A 337 27.80 12.92 17.32
CA THR A 337 27.52 12.17 16.08
C THR A 337 28.40 10.94 15.96
N LEU A 338 27.77 9.78 15.79
CA LEU A 338 28.37 8.58 15.24
C LEU A 338 28.12 8.55 13.72
N THR A 339 29.19 8.59 12.93
CA THR A 339 29.11 8.46 11.47
C THR A 339 29.77 7.15 11.01
N ILE A 340 29.02 6.34 10.28
CA ILE A 340 29.48 5.10 9.64
C ILE A 340 29.43 5.30 8.13
N GLY A 341 30.60 5.27 7.50
CA GLY A 341 30.83 5.54 6.08
C GLY A 341 31.24 6.98 5.79
N GLY A 342 31.56 7.24 4.52
CA GLY A 342 31.96 8.55 4.03
C GLY A 342 32.88 8.51 2.82
N GLU A 343 33.38 9.67 2.41
CA GLU A 343 34.30 9.79 1.28
C GLU A 343 35.64 9.08 1.56
N GLY A 344 36.22 8.44 0.54
CA GLY A 344 37.51 7.72 0.64
C GLY A 344 37.47 6.25 0.20
N GLY A 345 36.26 5.68 0.04
CA GLY A 345 36.01 4.36 -0.56
C GLY A 345 36.20 3.17 0.38
N GLY A 346 35.46 2.08 0.12
CA GLY A 346 35.47 0.87 0.97
C GLY A 346 34.37 0.88 2.05
N THR A 347 33.83 -0.30 2.34
CA THR A 347 32.68 -0.47 3.26
C THR A 347 33.12 -0.29 4.72
N ALA A 348 32.60 0.75 5.37
CA ALA A 348 32.74 0.92 6.81
C ALA A 348 31.70 0.09 7.57
N VAL A 349 32.08 -0.55 8.68
CA VAL A 349 31.19 -1.45 9.43
C VAL A 349 31.21 -1.14 10.92
N MET A 350 30.05 -1.00 11.54
CA MET A 350 29.90 -1.06 12.99
C MET A 350 29.05 -2.26 13.38
N SER A 351 29.51 -3.05 14.34
CA SER A 351 28.82 -4.26 14.82
C SER A 351 28.47 -4.15 16.31
N VAL A 352 27.17 -4.24 16.61
CA VAL A 352 26.60 -4.31 17.96
C VAL A 352 26.02 -5.70 18.15
N LEU A 353 26.70 -6.54 18.94
CA LEU A 353 26.33 -7.95 19.05
C LEU A 353 25.82 -8.28 20.45
N GLY A 354 24.86 -9.21 20.55
CA GLY A 354 24.43 -9.75 21.84
C GLY A 354 23.81 -8.70 22.78
N ASP A 355 24.41 -8.50 23.96
CA ASP A 355 23.89 -7.64 25.05
C ASP A 355 24.58 -6.25 25.10
N LYS A 356 25.20 -5.84 24.00
CA LYS A 356 25.96 -4.59 23.90
C LYS A 356 25.11 -3.47 23.36
N SER A 357 25.50 -2.22 23.63
CA SER A 357 24.72 -1.08 23.19
C SER A 357 25.57 0.11 22.75
N ILE A 358 24.98 0.93 21.88
CA ILE A 358 25.47 2.25 21.53
C ILE A 358 24.44 3.28 22.01
N THR A 359 24.91 4.39 22.57
CA THR A 359 24.08 5.58 22.78
C THR A 359 24.67 6.75 22.01
N ALA A 360 23.87 7.50 21.25
CA ALA A 360 24.35 8.68 20.53
C ALA A 360 23.32 9.80 20.43
N SER A 361 23.73 11.06 20.23
CA SER A 361 22.73 12.07 19.81
C SER A 361 22.26 11.79 18.39
N VAL A 362 23.19 11.53 17.47
CA VAL A 362 22.90 11.17 16.07
C VAL A 362 23.69 9.94 15.66
N VAL A 363 23.01 8.95 15.07
CA VAL A 363 23.64 7.85 14.33
C VAL A 363 23.40 8.06 12.85
N ARG A 364 24.45 8.28 12.07
CA ARG A 364 24.38 8.47 10.62
C ARG A 364 25.09 7.33 9.89
N VAL A 365 24.36 6.63 9.03
CA VAL A 365 24.87 5.58 8.14
C VAL A 365 24.74 6.05 6.70
N ARG A 366 25.86 6.17 5.99
CA ARG A 366 25.92 6.75 4.64
C ARG A 366 27.03 6.11 3.82
N ASP A 367 27.07 6.36 2.51
CA ASP A 367 28.23 6.06 1.64
C ASP A 367 28.88 4.68 1.88
N ASP A 368 28.15 3.59 1.54
CA ASP A 368 28.54 2.18 1.78
C ASP A 368 28.78 1.80 3.26
N GLY A 369 28.45 2.67 4.21
CA GLY A 369 28.47 2.40 5.64
C GLY A 369 27.43 1.35 6.05
N ARG A 370 27.80 0.51 7.02
CA ARG A 370 26.96 -0.59 7.51
C ARG A 370 26.89 -0.62 9.02
N LEU A 371 25.68 -0.58 9.55
CA LEU A 371 25.40 -0.87 10.94
C LEU A 371 24.80 -2.27 11.04
N PHE A 372 25.45 -3.15 11.79
CA PHE A 372 25.01 -4.51 12.04
C PHE A 372 24.64 -4.71 13.50
N THR A 373 23.43 -5.21 13.77
CA THR A 373 22.95 -5.52 15.12
C THR A 373 22.61 -7.00 15.27
N SER A 374 22.75 -7.57 16.46
CA SER A 374 22.28 -8.95 16.72
C SER A 374 21.74 -9.16 18.12
N GLY A 375 21.26 -8.10 18.75
CA GLY A 375 20.72 -8.18 20.09
C GLY A 375 19.32 -8.76 20.15
N SER A 376 18.80 -8.75 21.37
CA SER A 376 17.45 -9.17 21.71
C SER A 376 16.46 -8.02 21.48
N ILE A 377 15.19 -8.33 21.22
CA ILE A 377 14.12 -7.30 21.17
C ILE A 377 13.84 -6.67 22.55
N PHE A 378 14.34 -7.27 23.62
CA PHE A 378 14.15 -6.78 24.99
C PHE A 378 15.21 -5.76 25.41
N ASP A 379 16.34 -5.73 24.71
CA ASP A 379 17.45 -4.81 24.94
C ASP A 379 17.50 -3.81 23.79
N VAL A 380 18.08 -2.63 24.02
CA VAL A 380 18.21 -1.60 23.00
C VAL A 380 19.66 -1.61 22.53
N ASP A 381 19.88 -2.04 21.29
CA ASP A 381 21.21 -2.13 20.68
C ASP A 381 21.73 -0.73 20.34
N VAL A 382 20.84 0.13 19.87
CA VAL A 382 21.14 1.50 19.47
C VAL A 382 20.08 2.41 20.06
N ASP A 383 20.50 3.37 20.88
CA ASP A 383 19.64 4.39 21.46
C ASP A 383 20.12 5.77 21.01
N ALA A 384 19.29 6.51 20.28
CA ALA A 384 19.69 7.82 19.80
C ALA A 384 18.58 8.88 19.85
N ALA A 385 18.91 10.16 19.78
CA ALA A 385 17.89 11.16 19.49
C ALA A 385 17.45 11.04 18.01
N GLU A 386 18.40 10.78 17.11
CA GLU A 386 18.14 10.60 15.68
C GLU A 386 18.96 9.45 15.08
N VAL A 387 18.32 8.60 14.28
CA VAL A 387 19.00 7.65 13.38
C VAL A 387 18.71 8.04 11.94
N ILE A 388 19.77 8.26 11.15
CA ILE A 388 19.71 8.63 9.73
C ILE A 388 20.43 7.56 8.92
N VAL A 389 19.70 6.92 8.02
CA VAL A 389 20.26 5.98 7.05
C VAL A 389 20.09 6.60 5.67
N GLU A 390 21.16 7.21 5.18
CA GLU A 390 21.18 7.89 3.89
C GLU A 390 21.24 6.89 2.74
N GLN A 391 21.04 7.37 1.51
CA GLN A 391 21.18 6.51 0.33
C GLN A 391 22.58 5.86 0.29
N GLY A 392 22.63 4.55 0.06
CA GLY A 392 23.87 3.76 0.12
C GLY A 392 24.27 3.30 1.53
N GLY A 393 23.62 3.80 2.58
CA GLY A 393 23.73 3.25 3.94
C GLY A 393 22.91 1.98 4.13
N LEU A 394 23.41 1.05 4.94
CA LEU A 394 22.73 -0.20 5.27
C LEU A 394 22.66 -0.42 6.79
N VAL A 395 21.46 -0.64 7.29
CA VAL A 395 21.23 -1.21 8.63
C VAL A 395 20.79 -2.67 8.45
N SER A 396 21.41 -3.58 9.19
CA SER A 396 21.06 -5.00 9.09
C SER A 396 21.19 -5.77 10.39
N GLY A 397 20.45 -6.88 10.51
CA GLY A 397 20.56 -7.77 11.67
C GLY A 397 19.25 -8.05 12.40
N THR A 398 19.33 -8.17 13.72
CA THR A 398 18.18 -8.33 14.66
C THR A 398 18.36 -7.43 15.88
N GLY A 399 17.32 -7.35 16.71
CA GLY A 399 17.33 -6.58 17.96
C GLY A 399 16.54 -5.29 17.82
N ARG A 400 16.89 -4.24 18.57
CA ARG A 400 16.08 -3.01 18.67
C ARG A 400 16.93 -1.76 18.48
N ILE A 401 16.52 -0.93 17.52
CA ILE A 401 17.04 0.41 17.28
C ILE A 401 15.97 1.38 17.74
N ARG A 402 16.30 2.19 18.74
CA ARG A 402 15.40 3.18 19.34
C ARG A 402 15.88 4.59 19.06
N ALA A 403 14.97 5.46 18.63
CA ALA A 403 15.26 6.89 18.57
C ALA A 403 14.02 7.78 18.67
N ASP A 404 14.19 9.09 18.85
CA ASP A 404 13.08 10.02 18.69
C ASP A 404 12.70 10.14 17.21
N ASN A 405 13.67 10.17 16.30
CA ASN A 405 13.40 10.17 14.87
C ASN A 405 14.25 9.13 14.15
N ILE A 406 13.63 8.31 13.31
CA ILE A 406 14.33 7.36 12.44
C ILE A 406 14.04 7.75 11.00
N ARG A 407 15.07 8.04 10.21
CA ARG A 407 14.98 8.44 8.81
C ARG A 407 15.72 7.46 7.91
N LEU A 408 15.01 6.80 7.01
CA LEU A 408 15.53 5.74 6.14
C LEU A 408 15.37 6.12 4.67
N SER A 409 16.42 6.64 4.06
CA SER A 409 16.54 6.78 2.59
C SER A 409 17.39 5.68 1.95
N GLY A 410 18.15 4.93 2.77
CA GLY A 410 18.94 3.76 2.39
C GLY A 410 18.21 2.43 2.59
N THR A 411 18.93 1.40 3.04
CA THR A 411 18.42 0.03 3.14
C THR A 411 18.38 -0.47 4.59
N LEU A 412 17.27 -1.11 4.95
CA LEU A 412 17.09 -1.90 6.16
C LEU A 412 16.93 -3.38 5.78
N THR A 413 17.76 -4.27 6.31
CA THR A 413 17.66 -5.72 6.05
C THR A 413 17.65 -6.53 7.35
N ALA A 414 16.52 -7.16 7.67
CA ALA A 414 16.45 -8.05 8.82
C ALA A 414 17.14 -9.38 8.50
N ILE A 415 18.18 -9.71 9.27
CA ILE A 415 19.00 -10.92 9.11
C ILE A 415 19.26 -11.53 10.48
N ALA A 416 18.74 -12.74 10.70
CA ALA A 416 19.04 -13.51 11.89
C ALA A 416 20.35 -14.31 11.71
N PRO A 417 21.25 -14.31 12.72
CA PRO A 417 22.36 -15.26 12.76
C PRO A 417 21.87 -16.71 12.70
N VAL A 418 22.62 -17.58 12.03
CA VAL A 418 22.26 -19.01 11.92
C VAL A 418 22.13 -19.64 13.31
N GLY A 419 20.94 -20.17 13.62
CA GLY A 419 20.65 -20.78 14.92
C GLY A 419 20.14 -19.82 16.00
N SER A 420 19.96 -18.53 15.67
CA SER A 420 19.30 -17.57 16.57
C SER A 420 17.84 -17.96 16.82
N LEU A 421 17.41 -17.86 18.09
CA LEU A 421 15.98 -17.92 18.45
C LEU A 421 15.28 -16.57 18.18
N MET A 422 16.06 -15.49 18.04
CA MET A 422 15.59 -14.14 17.76
C MET A 422 15.65 -13.88 16.26
N ASN A 423 14.50 -13.56 15.66
CA ASN A 423 14.34 -13.38 14.22
C ASN A 423 13.57 -12.10 13.90
N VAL A 424 13.79 -11.02 14.65
CA VAL A 424 13.12 -9.73 14.44
C VAL A 424 14.13 -8.59 14.56
N LEU A 425 14.08 -7.65 13.64
CA LEU A 425 14.70 -6.32 13.74
C LEU A 425 13.60 -5.29 14.00
N THR A 426 13.72 -4.55 15.09
CA THR A 426 12.73 -3.56 15.52
C THR A 426 13.27 -2.15 15.34
N LEU A 427 12.53 -1.32 14.60
CA LEU A 427 12.66 0.13 14.64
C LEU A 427 11.61 0.67 15.64
N ASP A 428 12.04 1.47 16.60
CA ASP A 428 11.24 1.87 17.74
C ASP A 428 11.35 3.38 17.99
N ALA A 429 10.30 4.12 17.68
CA ALA A 429 10.24 5.54 17.97
C ALA A 429 9.88 5.78 19.44
N ASN A 430 10.63 6.65 20.11
CA ASN A 430 10.25 7.13 21.44
C ASN A 430 8.89 7.86 21.40
N PRO A 431 8.18 7.96 22.53
CA PRO A 431 6.92 8.71 22.59
C PRO A 431 7.07 10.17 22.10
N GLY A 432 6.31 10.53 21.06
CA GLY A 432 6.37 11.84 20.41
C GLY A 432 7.35 11.92 19.22
N GLY A 433 8.04 10.82 18.95
CA GLY A 433 8.88 10.60 17.79
C GLY A 433 8.14 10.07 16.56
N GLU A 434 8.82 10.04 15.42
CA GLU A 434 8.30 9.59 14.13
C GLU A 434 9.32 8.73 13.36
N ILE A 435 8.81 7.87 12.48
CA ILE A 435 9.61 7.04 11.57
C ILE A 435 9.33 7.45 10.13
N ASP A 436 10.36 7.83 9.41
CA ASP A 436 10.37 8.02 7.97
C ASP A 436 11.08 6.81 7.34
N LEU A 437 10.34 5.96 6.62
CA LEU A 437 10.86 4.70 6.07
C LEU A 437 11.41 4.83 4.64
N ASP A 438 11.18 5.96 3.97
CA ASP A 438 11.53 6.13 2.57
C ASP A 438 12.16 7.46 2.19
N GLY A 439 12.29 8.41 3.11
CA GLY A 439 12.85 9.73 2.86
C GLY A 439 12.02 10.47 1.82
N THR A 440 12.58 10.64 0.62
CA THR A 440 11.85 11.21 -0.53
C THR A 440 11.33 10.15 -1.50
N GLY A 441 11.19 8.89 -1.07
CA GLY A 441 10.69 7.75 -1.85
C GLY A 441 11.72 6.69 -2.25
N SER A 442 12.89 6.59 -1.59
CA SER A 442 13.96 5.65 -1.95
C SER A 442 14.28 4.57 -0.92
N GLY A 443 13.70 4.63 0.28
CA GLY A 443 14.01 3.66 1.33
C GLY A 443 13.55 2.25 0.99
N GLN A 444 14.33 1.26 1.47
CA GLN A 444 14.09 -0.15 1.20
C GLN A 444 14.09 -0.95 2.50
N VAL A 445 13.07 -1.79 2.69
CA VAL A 445 12.91 -2.66 3.86
C VAL A 445 12.83 -4.12 3.40
N PHE A 446 13.79 -4.93 3.81
CA PHE A 446 13.88 -6.34 3.47
C PHE A 446 13.69 -7.24 4.70
N ALA A 447 12.52 -7.85 4.82
CA ALA A 447 12.18 -8.87 5.79
C ALA A 447 12.28 -10.28 5.14
N VAL A 448 13.50 -10.68 4.75
CA VAL A 448 13.73 -11.91 3.97
C VAL A 448 14.44 -13.03 4.75
N LEU A 449 15.33 -12.66 5.67
CA LEU A 449 16.07 -13.60 6.52
C LEU A 449 15.61 -13.55 7.98
N ALA A 450 15.00 -12.45 8.39
CA ALA A 450 14.27 -12.25 9.64
C ALA A 450 13.06 -11.32 9.39
N SER A 451 12.18 -11.21 10.38
CA SER A 451 11.02 -10.31 10.34
C SER A 451 11.41 -8.89 10.76
N VAL A 452 10.59 -7.91 10.39
CA VAL A 452 10.75 -6.50 10.79
C VAL A 452 9.56 -6.09 11.66
N SER A 453 9.83 -5.30 12.69
CA SER A 453 8.81 -4.64 13.50
C SER A 453 9.05 -3.13 13.45
N ILE A 454 8.01 -2.38 13.10
CA ILE A 454 8.01 -0.92 13.11
C ILE A 454 7.09 -0.49 14.24
N SER A 455 7.66 0.15 15.25
CA SER A 455 6.96 0.62 16.44
C SER A 455 6.99 2.14 16.50
N GLY A 456 5.85 2.77 16.20
CA GLY A 456 5.72 4.23 16.10
C GLY A 456 5.07 4.70 14.80
N PRO A 457 4.58 5.96 14.77
CA PRO A 457 3.88 6.50 13.62
C PRO A 457 4.84 6.76 12.45
N LEU A 458 4.36 6.53 11.23
CA LEU A 458 5.07 6.98 10.04
C LEU A 458 4.90 8.50 9.85
N SER A 459 5.97 9.18 9.46
CA SER A 459 5.95 10.64 9.25
C SER A 459 5.14 11.05 8.01
N ASP A 460 4.99 10.15 7.04
CA ASP A 460 4.25 10.35 5.80
C ASP A 460 3.76 9.02 5.17
N SER A 461 3.35 9.05 3.90
CA SER A 461 2.93 7.85 3.17
C SER A 461 4.12 7.17 2.53
N PHE A 462 4.26 5.87 2.74
CA PHE A 462 5.42 5.12 2.25
C PHE A 462 5.38 4.94 0.73
N GLY A 463 6.36 5.53 0.04
CA GLY A 463 6.63 5.42 -1.40
C GLY A 463 7.86 4.58 -1.77
N GLY A 464 8.52 3.94 -0.80
CA GLY A 464 9.69 3.08 -1.00
C GLY A 464 9.35 1.62 -1.37
N GLU A 465 10.28 0.71 -1.09
CA GLU A 465 10.12 -0.74 -1.31
C GLU A 465 10.10 -1.54 0.00
N ILE A 466 9.06 -2.36 0.21
CA ILE A 466 9.05 -3.40 1.25
C ILE A 466 9.04 -4.76 0.57
N THR A 467 9.95 -5.65 0.96
CA THR A 467 9.95 -7.06 0.54
C THR A 467 9.87 -7.99 1.75
N VAL A 468 8.85 -8.83 1.77
CA VAL A 468 8.61 -9.86 2.80
C VAL A 468 8.85 -11.23 2.19
N GLY A 469 9.77 -12.00 2.75
CA GLY A 469 10.12 -13.33 2.28
C GLY A 469 9.32 -14.47 2.94
N ALA A 470 9.60 -15.69 2.50
CA ALA A 470 8.93 -16.90 2.97
C ALA A 470 9.11 -17.11 4.49
N GLY A 471 7.99 -17.18 5.21
CA GLY A 471 7.95 -17.38 6.67
C GLY A 471 8.36 -16.13 7.46
N ARG A 472 8.28 -14.96 6.84
CA ARG A 472 8.66 -13.67 7.42
C ARG A 472 7.47 -12.75 7.51
N SER A 473 7.62 -11.75 8.36
CA SER A 473 6.57 -10.78 8.61
C SER A 473 7.13 -9.38 8.69
N VAL A 474 6.32 -8.42 8.29
CA VAL A 474 6.50 -7.01 8.66
C VAL A 474 5.33 -6.63 9.55
N PHE A 475 5.64 -6.13 10.74
CA PHE A 475 4.66 -5.68 11.72
C PHE A 475 4.68 -4.16 11.84
N PHE A 476 3.51 -3.53 11.81
CA PHE A 476 3.31 -2.11 12.15
C PHE A 476 2.34 -2.02 13.34
N ASP A 477 2.76 -1.39 14.43
CA ASP A 477 1.93 -1.20 15.61
C ASP A 477 0.98 0.01 15.54
N GLU A 478 1.09 0.81 14.49
CA GLU A 478 0.21 1.95 14.21
C GLU A 478 -0.35 1.86 12.78
N PRO A 479 -1.51 2.48 12.50
CA PRO A 479 -2.04 2.55 11.16
C PRO A 479 -1.15 3.37 10.22
N TRP A 480 -1.06 2.96 8.95
CA TRP A 480 -0.21 3.65 7.96
C TRP A 480 -0.83 3.69 6.56
N THR A 481 -0.28 4.54 5.69
CA THR A 481 -0.70 4.68 4.28
C THR A 481 0.43 4.24 3.35
N PHE A 482 0.10 3.35 2.42
CA PHE A 482 1.01 2.90 1.36
C PHE A 482 0.74 3.65 0.06
N GLY A 483 1.81 4.10 -0.58
CA GLY A 483 1.78 4.80 -1.86
C GLY A 483 1.61 6.31 -1.73
N THR A 484 2.43 7.05 -2.47
CA THR A 484 2.31 8.50 -2.63
C THR A 484 1.58 8.81 -3.96
N PRO A 485 0.67 9.81 -4.00
CA PRO A 485 -0.01 10.17 -5.24
C PRO A 485 0.97 10.68 -6.27
N GLN A 486 0.94 10.09 -7.46
CA GLN A 486 1.79 10.52 -8.56
C GLN A 486 1.60 12.01 -8.89
N LEU A 487 2.67 12.80 -8.72
CA LEU A 487 2.82 14.06 -9.45
C LEU A 487 3.70 13.89 -10.71
N ASN A 488 4.64 12.93 -10.75
CA ASN A 488 5.64 12.83 -11.84
C ASN A 488 6.09 11.41 -12.27
N GLY A 489 5.47 10.31 -11.80
CA GLY A 489 5.72 8.95 -12.33
C GLY A 489 6.97 8.21 -11.81
N ASP A 490 7.86 8.88 -11.07
CA ASP A 490 8.94 8.26 -10.29
C ASP A 490 8.50 8.23 -8.79
N GLY A 491 8.66 7.09 -8.09
CA GLY A 491 8.31 6.96 -6.66
C GLY A 491 7.00 6.22 -6.33
N VAL A 492 6.60 5.25 -7.16
CA VAL A 492 5.43 4.40 -6.90
C VAL A 492 5.84 3.33 -5.88
N GLY A 493 5.30 3.38 -4.66
CA GLY A 493 5.62 2.41 -3.61
C GLY A 493 5.43 0.97 -4.06
N VAL A 494 6.34 0.07 -3.63
CA VAL A 494 6.33 -1.35 -3.97
C VAL A 494 6.26 -2.20 -2.71
N LEU A 495 5.28 -3.11 -2.65
CA LEU A 495 5.17 -4.13 -1.62
C LEU A 495 5.25 -5.52 -2.26
N ASN A 496 6.31 -6.27 -1.95
CA ASN A 496 6.49 -7.63 -2.42
C ASN A 496 6.20 -8.61 -1.27
N LEU A 497 5.14 -9.40 -1.40
CA LEU A 497 4.81 -10.49 -0.48
C LEU A 497 5.20 -11.83 -1.14
N ASN A 498 6.42 -12.29 -0.85
CA ASN A 498 7.06 -13.44 -1.48
C ASN A 498 7.12 -14.63 -0.52
N GLY A 499 5.98 -15.30 -0.38
CA GLY A 499 5.82 -16.48 0.46
C GLY A 499 6.42 -17.77 -0.12
N GLY A 500 6.40 -18.82 0.68
CA GLY A 500 6.66 -20.20 0.24
C GLY A 500 5.37 -20.91 -0.17
N SER A 501 5.45 -22.24 -0.32
CA SER A 501 4.33 -23.08 -0.78
C SER A 501 3.46 -23.65 0.34
N SER A 502 3.71 -23.28 1.61
CA SER A 502 3.00 -23.80 2.78
C SER A 502 2.69 -22.71 3.80
N ASP A 503 1.74 -22.95 4.70
CA ASP A 503 1.28 -21.97 5.70
C ASP A 503 2.35 -21.57 6.72
N THR A 504 3.39 -22.39 6.91
CA THR A 504 4.54 -22.05 7.77
C THR A 504 5.52 -21.11 7.07
N GLN A 505 5.32 -20.86 5.79
CA GLN A 505 6.17 -20.03 4.94
C GLN A 505 5.42 -18.80 4.39
N LEU A 506 4.37 -18.35 5.07
CA LEU A 506 3.64 -17.14 4.69
C LEU A 506 4.56 -15.92 4.68
N ALA A 507 4.40 -15.08 3.67
CA ALA A 507 4.83 -13.69 3.72
C ALA A 507 3.68 -12.88 4.34
N THR A 508 3.87 -12.41 5.58
CA THR A 508 2.80 -11.80 6.37
C THR A 508 2.96 -10.30 6.52
N LEU A 509 1.89 -9.57 6.26
CA LEU A 509 1.73 -8.17 6.67
C LEU A 509 0.76 -8.12 7.86
N ASP A 510 1.26 -7.69 9.02
CA ASP A 510 0.46 -7.53 10.25
C ASP A 510 0.48 -6.07 10.68
N THR A 511 -0.65 -5.38 10.66
CA THR A 511 -0.73 -3.93 10.88
C THR A 511 -1.91 -3.61 11.79
N GLN A 512 -1.89 -2.51 12.56
CA GLN A 512 -3.12 -2.07 13.25
C GLN A 512 -4.20 -1.53 12.28
N GLY A 513 -3.92 -1.54 10.97
CA GLY A 513 -4.76 -1.07 9.88
C GLY A 513 -3.88 -0.39 8.82
N TRP A 514 -4.24 -0.47 7.55
CA TRP A 514 -3.54 0.29 6.52
C TRP A 514 -4.42 0.59 5.32
N THR A 515 -4.11 1.69 4.63
CA THR A 515 -4.75 2.08 3.38
C THR A 515 -3.72 2.03 2.25
N ALA A 516 -3.96 1.16 1.28
CA ALA A 516 -3.20 1.10 0.03
C ALA A 516 -3.77 2.13 -0.95
N ARG A 517 -3.15 3.31 -0.99
CA ARG A 517 -3.64 4.48 -1.72
C ARG A 517 -3.24 4.47 -3.19
N ASP A 518 -1.99 4.11 -3.44
CA ASP A 518 -1.33 4.02 -4.74
C ASP A 518 -0.23 2.95 -4.59
N GLY A 519 0.47 2.58 -5.65
CA GLY A 519 1.56 1.62 -5.56
C GLY A 519 1.26 0.26 -6.16
N ARG A 520 2.31 -0.58 -6.19
CA ARG A 520 2.23 -1.96 -6.68
C ARG A 520 2.41 -2.94 -5.53
N ILE A 521 1.50 -3.90 -5.43
CA ILE A 521 1.57 -5.03 -4.53
C ILE A 521 1.80 -6.29 -5.38
N ASN A 522 2.95 -6.94 -5.21
CA ASN A 522 3.27 -8.19 -5.89
C ASN A 522 3.17 -9.35 -4.92
N VAL A 523 2.47 -10.41 -5.31
CA VAL A 523 2.29 -11.61 -4.51
C VAL A 523 2.85 -12.82 -5.25
N SER A 524 3.75 -13.54 -4.60
CA SER A 524 4.25 -14.86 -5.04
C SER A 524 4.29 -15.83 -3.86
N GLY A 525 4.04 -17.12 -4.11
CA GLY A 525 3.78 -18.08 -3.03
C GLY A 525 2.60 -17.67 -2.15
N ARG A 526 2.54 -18.15 -0.90
CA ARG A 526 1.45 -17.82 0.04
C ARG A 526 1.74 -16.54 0.83
N ALA A 527 0.85 -15.57 0.75
CA ALA A 527 0.91 -14.30 1.46
C ALA A 527 -0.37 -14.07 2.27
N ASN A 528 -0.25 -13.34 3.37
CA ASN A 528 -1.39 -13.04 4.24
C ASN A 528 -1.34 -11.59 4.72
N ILE A 529 -2.48 -10.90 4.65
CA ILE A 529 -2.71 -9.61 5.30
C ILE A 529 -3.71 -9.81 6.44
N LEU A 530 -3.23 -9.74 7.68
CA LEU A 530 -3.95 -10.22 8.87
C LEU A 530 -5.07 -9.31 9.38
N ARG A 531 -5.09 -8.05 8.92
CA ARG A 531 -5.77 -6.95 9.58
C ARG A 531 -6.47 -6.05 8.56
N ALA A 532 -7.28 -5.12 9.05
CA ALA A 532 -8.17 -4.33 8.22
C ALA A 532 -7.40 -3.60 7.11
N THR A 533 -7.88 -3.73 5.88
CA THR A 533 -7.21 -3.26 4.66
C THR A 533 -8.17 -2.51 3.76
N GLU A 534 -7.75 -1.35 3.27
CA GLU A 534 -8.48 -0.57 2.28
C GLU A 534 -7.64 -0.39 1.02
N PHE A 535 -8.17 -0.83 -0.12
CA PHE A 535 -7.54 -0.66 -1.43
C PHE A 535 -8.22 0.49 -2.19
N LEU A 536 -7.46 1.53 -2.58
CA LEU A 536 -7.96 2.65 -3.36
C LEU A 536 -7.67 2.50 -4.85
N GLN A 537 -8.30 3.34 -5.67
CA GLN A 537 -8.24 3.25 -7.14
C GLN A 537 -6.84 3.22 -7.76
N GLY A 538 -5.82 3.75 -7.08
CA GLY A 538 -4.45 3.84 -7.59
C GLY A 538 -3.63 2.55 -7.43
N VAL A 539 -4.12 1.58 -6.65
CA VAL A 539 -3.33 0.38 -6.34
C VAL A 539 -3.38 -0.66 -7.46
N GLU A 540 -2.22 -1.24 -7.76
CA GLU A 540 -2.06 -2.39 -8.65
C GLU A 540 -1.67 -3.63 -7.84
N VAL A 541 -2.56 -4.62 -7.76
CA VAL A 541 -2.31 -5.92 -7.12
C VAL A 541 -2.04 -6.98 -8.17
N ASN A 542 -0.84 -7.53 -8.17
CA ASN A 542 -0.36 -8.53 -9.11
C ASN A 542 -0.09 -9.85 -8.39
N VAL A 543 -0.89 -10.87 -8.69
CA VAL A 543 -0.81 -12.20 -8.07
C VAL A 543 -0.20 -13.19 -9.05
N ALA A 544 1.03 -13.62 -8.80
CA ALA A 544 1.74 -14.59 -9.64
C ALA A 544 0.97 -15.92 -9.74
N THR A 545 1.30 -16.77 -10.71
CA THR A 545 0.59 -18.06 -10.93
C THR A 545 0.64 -18.99 -9.72
N ASP A 546 1.70 -18.93 -8.93
CA ASP A 546 1.86 -19.66 -7.66
C ASP A 546 1.46 -18.83 -6.43
N GLY A 547 0.98 -17.60 -6.65
CA GLY A 547 0.60 -16.63 -5.64
C GLY A 547 -0.78 -16.91 -5.04
N PHE A 548 -0.86 -16.82 -3.72
CA PHE A 548 -2.08 -16.86 -2.92
C PHE A 548 -2.07 -15.69 -1.97
N LEU A 549 -3.04 -14.79 -2.08
CA LEU A 549 -3.22 -13.66 -1.17
C LEU A 549 -4.43 -13.91 -0.27
N ASP A 550 -4.17 -14.26 0.99
CA ASP A 550 -5.19 -14.42 2.01
C ASP A 550 -5.46 -13.05 2.68
N LEU A 551 -6.71 -12.59 2.63
CA LEU A 551 -7.17 -11.34 3.25
C LEU A 551 -7.99 -11.67 4.51
N ASP A 552 -7.30 -11.80 5.64
CA ASP A 552 -7.88 -12.26 6.92
C ASP A 552 -8.57 -11.14 7.71
N GLY A 553 -8.26 -9.88 7.39
CA GLY A 553 -8.90 -8.70 7.97
C GLY A 553 -10.08 -8.19 7.15
N VAL A 554 -10.90 -7.34 7.79
CA VAL A 554 -11.98 -6.61 7.10
C VAL A 554 -11.39 -5.88 5.88
N THR A 555 -11.96 -6.12 4.70
CA THR A 555 -11.41 -5.62 3.44
C THR A 555 -12.37 -4.65 2.77
N THR A 556 -11.87 -3.51 2.31
CA THR A 556 -12.65 -2.55 1.51
C THR A 556 -11.98 -2.30 0.17
N PHE A 557 -12.71 -2.57 -0.91
CA PHE A 557 -12.33 -2.27 -2.29
C PHE A 557 -12.95 -0.94 -2.73
N ARG A 558 -12.12 0.06 -3.01
CA ARG A 558 -12.50 1.35 -3.61
C ARG A 558 -11.87 1.53 -5.00
N GLY A 559 -12.03 0.52 -5.85
CA GLY A 559 -11.38 0.44 -7.16
C GLY A 559 -10.11 -0.41 -7.13
N GLY A 560 -9.10 -0.01 -7.90
CA GLY A 560 -7.82 -0.72 -8.04
C GLY A 560 -7.84 -1.73 -9.18
N THR A 561 -6.68 -2.30 -9.49
CA THR A 561 -6.56 -3.39 -10.48
C THR A 561 -6.01 -4.64 -9.82
N TYR A 562 -6.67 -5.78 -10.01
CA TYR A 562 -6.29 -7.06 -9.43
C TYR A 562 -6.07 -8.05 -10.57
N THR A 563 -4.83 -8.42 -10.84
CA THR A 563 -4.49 -9.22 -12.03
C THR A 563 -3.54 -10.36 -11.71
N GLY A 564 -3.54 -11.39 -12.53
CA GLY A 564 -2.49 -12.40 -12.55
C GLY A 564 -3.01 -13.85 -12.54
N GLY A 565 -2.10 -14.81 -12.47
CA GLY A 565 -2.44 -16.23 -12.57
C GLY A 565 -2.82 -16.90 -11.24
N GLY A 566 -2.76 -16.17 -10.13
CA GLY A 566 -2.90 -16.72 -8.78
C GLY A 566 -4.30 -16.59 -8.18
N SER A 567 -4.34 -16.62 -6.85
CA SER A 567 -5.57 -16.58 -6.05
C SER A 567 -5.62 -15.41 -5.08
N ILE A 568 -6.80 -14.82 -4.91
CA ILE A 568 -7.14 -13.94 -3.78
C ILE A 568 -8.25 -14.61 -2.98
N VAL A 569 -8.18 -14.58 -1.65
CA VAL A 569 -9.13 -15.24 -0.74
C VAL A 569 -9.65 -14.22 0.28
N LEU A 570 -10.97 -14.13 0.42
CA LEU A 570 -11.63 -13.26 1.40
C LEU A 570 -11.99 -14.05 2.65
N ASN A 571 -11.34 -13.76 3.78
CA ASN A 571 -11.55 -14.46 5.05
C ASN A 571 -12.18 -13.57 6.13
N ASN A 572 -12.68 -12.39 5.74
CA ASN A 572 -13.47 -11.52 6.61
C ASN A 572 -14.54 -10.72 5.84
N ASP A 573 -15.35 -9.96 6.59
CA ASP A 573 -16.32 -9.02 6.02
C ASP A 573 -15.65 -8.12 4.97
N THR A 574 -16.26 -8.06 3.80
CA THR A 574 -15.70 -7.38 2.62
C THR A 574 -16.70 -6.39 2.06
N ALA A 575 -16.26 -5.18 1.76
CA ALA A 575 -17.08 -4.14 1.14
C ALA A 575 -16.49 -3.71 -0.22
N VAL A 576 -17.35 -3.59 -1.24
CA VAL A 576 -17.01 -2.98 -2.54
C VAL A 576 -17.73 -1.65 -2.64
N GLU A 577 -16.96 -0.57 -2.61
CA GLU A 577 -17.43 0.82 -2.48
C GLU A 577 -17.21 1.65 -3.75
N SER A 578 -16.49 1.10 -4.74
CA SER A 578 -16.33 1.70 -6.07
C SER A 578 -16.16 0.58 -7.10
N ASP A 579 -16.40 0.89 -8.37
CA ASP A 579 -16.27 -0.07 -9.48
C ASP A 579 -14.94 -0.82 -9.42
N THR A 580 -15.00 -2.13 -9.17
CA THR A 580 -13.81 -2.99 -9.04
C THR A 580 -13.91 -4.15 -10.02
N THR A 581 -12.84 -4.34 -10.79
CA THR A 581 -12.68 -5.47 -11.72
C THR A 581 -11.52 -6.33 -11.25
N VAL A 582 -11.75 -7.64 -11.21
CA VAL A 582 -10.78 -8.65 -10.80
C VAL A 582 -10.51 -9.61 -11.95
N GLU A 583 -9.23 -9.79 -12.27
CA GLU A 583 -8.72 -10.61 -13.38
C GLU A 583 -7.62 -11.57 -12.89
N VAL A 584 -7.89 -12.31 -11.81
CA VAL A 584 -7.03 -13.38 -11.30
C VAL A 584 -7.58 -14.77 -11.71
N SER A 585 -6.80 -15.85 -11.56
CA SER A 585 -7.32 -17.20 -11.84
C SER A 585 -8.42 -17.59 -10.84
N ARG A 586 -8.24 -17.28 -9.55
CA ARG A 586 -9.26 -17.56 -8.53
C ARG A 586 -9.51 -16.38 -7.60
N PHE A 587 -10.76 -16.02 -7.42
CA PHE A 587 -11.20 -15.05 -6.42
C PHE A 587 -12.19 -15.72 -5.48
N ASP A 588 -11.68 -16.23 -4.36
CA ASP A 588 -12.44 -17.01 -3.38
C ASP A 588 -13.32 -16.06 -2.54
N LEU A 589 -14.62 -16.07 -2.83
CA LEU A 589 -15.58 -15.06 -2.34
C LEU A 589 -16.06 -15.30 -0.91
N ASP A 590 -16.14 -16.56 -0.49
CA ASP A 590 -16.51 -17.02 0.86
C ASP A 590 -15.28 -17.50 1.66
N GLY A 591 -14.18 -17.80 0.98
CA GLY A 591 -12.90 -18.11 1.61
C GLY A 591 -12.96 -19.33 2.52
N ASP A 592 -12.08 -19.35 3.53
CA ASP A 592 -11.93 -20.49 4.44
C ASP A 592 -12.64 -20.30 5.80
N SER A 593 -13.21 -19.11 6.02
CA SER A 593 -13.98 -18.75 7.23
C SER A 593 -15.49 -18.85 6.98
N PHE A 594 -16.31 -18.73 8.02
CA PHE A 594 -17.77 -18.87 7.90
C PHE A 594 -18.51 -17.74 8.60
N GLY A 595 -19.66 -17.34 8.04
CA GLY A 595 -20.55 -16.32 8.57
C GLY A 595 -20.16 -14.89 8.21
N GLN A 596 -19.39 -14.71 7.14
CA GLN A 596 -18.92 -13.41 6.67
C GLN A 596 -19.94 -12.77 5.73
N THR A 597 -19.81 -11.46 5.50
CA THR A 597 -20.64 -10.73 4.52
C THR A 597 -19.81 -10.04 3.46
N VAL A 598 -20.11 -10.30 2.18
CA VAL A 598 -19.64 -9.53 1.03
C VAL A 598 -20.70 -8.49 0.68
N THR A 599 -20.43 -7.22 0.98
CA THR A 599 -21.32 -6.08 0.75
C THR A 599 -20.93 -5.33 -0.53
N LEU A 600 -21.83 -5.23 -1.49
CA LEU A 600 -21.64 -4.52 -2.74
C LEU A 600 -22.43 -3.20 -2.73
N ASN A 601 -21.72 -2.09 -2.49
CA ASN A 601 -22.22 -0.72 -2.64
C ASN A 601 -21.88 -0.12 -4.02
N ALA A 602 -21.08 -0.84 -4.81
CA ALA A 602 -20.71 -0.55 -6.19
C ALA A 602 -20.55 -1.84 -7.01
N PRO A 603 -20.41 -1.77 -8.35
CA PRO A 603 -20.20 -2.93 -9.20
C PRO A 603 -18.90 -3.70 -8.90
N LEU A 604 -19.01 -5.01 -8.73
CA LEU A 604 -17.91 -5.97 -8.72
C LEU A 604 -17.99 -6.84 -9.98
N THR A 605 -16.94 -6.81 -10.81
CA THR A 605 -16.81 -7.68 -11.99
C THR A 605 -15.69 -8.67 -11.78
N LEU A 606 -16.00 -9.97 -11.82
CA LEU A 606 -15.05 -11.06 -11.69
C LEU A 606 -14.84 -11.71 -13.06
N ASN A 607 -13.61 -11.64 -13.58
CA ASN A 607 -13.16 -12.34 -14.78
C ASN A 607 -12.18 -13.44 -14.35
N VAL A 608 -12.70 -14.55 -13.86
CA VAL A 608 -11.92 -15.56 -13.12
C VAL A 608 -12.16 -16.97 -13.66
N ASP A 609 -11.30 -17.92 -13.29
CA ASP A 609 -11.52 -19.34 -13.55
C ASP A 609 -12.43 -19.95 -12.48
N TYR A 610 -12.25 -19.52 -11.23
CA TYR A 610 -12.98 -20.03 -10.06
C TYR A 610 -13.35 -18.93 -9.07
N ILE A 611 -14.51 -19.07 -8.41
CA ILE A 611 -14.95 -18.18 -7.31
C ILE A 611 -14.81 -18.80 -5.91
N ASP A 612 -14.39 -20.06 -5.84
CA ASP A 612 -14.23 -20.86 -4.62
C ASP A 612 -13.13 -21.90 -4.89
N THR A 613 -12.46 -22.35 -3.84
CA THR A 613 -11.62 -23.55 -3.82
C THR A 613 -12.37 -24.85 -4.18
N GLY A 614 -12.44 -25.10 -5.49
CA GLY A 614 -12.63 -26.45 -6.07
C GLY A 614 -14.05 -26.82 -6.48
N ASN A 615 -15.05 -25.95 -6.26
CA ASN A 615 -16.45 -26.27 -6.58
C ASN A 615 -17.32 -25.07 -7.07
N ASN A 616 -16.77 -23.84 -7.17
CA ASN A 616 -17.51 -22.61 -7.54
C ASN A 616 -18.84 -22.45 -6.79
N ASN A 617 -18.82 -22.71 -5.48
CA ASN A 617 -20.02 -22.78 -4.66
C ASN A 617 -19.94 -21.80 -3.49
N PHE A 618 -20.52 -20.62 -3.61
CA PHE A 618 -20.60 -19.69 -2.48
C PHE A 618 -21.48 -20.27 -1.36
N ASN A 619 -20.84 -20.69 -0.27
CA ASN A 619 -21.42 -21.45 0.82
C ASN A 619 -21.12 -20.80 2.20
N PHE A 620 -22.02 -20.99 3.17
CA PHE A 620 -21.95 -20.47 4.56
C PHE A 620 -21.97 -18.95 4.79
N ASP A 621 -21.68 -18.14 3.77
CA ASP A 621 -21.58 -16.68 3.89
C ASP A 621 -22.78 -15.93 3.29
N THR A 622 -22.77 -14.61 3.35
CA THR A 622 -23.84 -13.75 2.80
C THR A 622 -23.28 -12.78 1.76
N ILE A 623 -24.01 -12.61 0.66
CA ILE A 623 -23.77 -11.52 -0.30
C ILE A 623 -24.90 -10.51 -0.15
N ASP A 624 -24.56 -9.26 0.17
CA ASP A 624 -25.48 -8.13 0.22
C ASP A 624 -25.24 -7.22 -0.99
N ILE A 625 -26.21 -7.10 -1.88
CA ILE A 625 -26.16 -6.16 -3.00
C ILE A 625 -27.05 -4.95 -2.67
N ASN A 626 -26.43 -3.80 -2.43
CA ASN A 626 -27.13 -2.57 -2.07
C ASN A 626 -27.35 -1.66 -3.30
N PHE A 627 -27.95 -0.48 -3.08
CA PHE A 627 -28.16 0.50 -4.14
C PHE A 627 -26.84 0.90 -4.83
N ASN A 628 -26.80 0.83 -6.17
CA ASN A 628 -25.62 0.93 -7.05
C ASN A 628 -24.67 -0.29 -7.06
N GLY A 629 -24.92 -1.30 -6.24
CA GLY A 629 -24.21 -2.58 -6.29
C GLY A 629 -24.64 -3.43 -7.50
N ARG A 630 -23.70 -4.23 -8.01
CA ARG A 630 -23.94 -5.26 -9.03
C ARG A 630 -22.84 -6.32 -8.91
N LEU A 631 -23.19 -7.59 -9.03
CA LEU A 631 -22.24 -8.69 -9.15
C LEU A 631 -22.27 -9.25 -10.57
N ALA A 632 -21.16 -9.13 -11.29
CA ALA A 632 -20.97 -9.74 -12.60
C ALA A 632 -19.90 -10.83 -12.52
N VAL A 633 -20.28 -12.10 -12.72
CA VAL A 633 -19.36 -13.24 -12.63
C VAL A 633 -19.14 -13.84 -14.01
N ASN A 634 -17.94 -13.71 -14.55
CA ASN A 634 -17.52 -14.31 -15.81
C ASN A 634 -16.53 -15.43 -15.51
N LEU A 635 -16.97 -16.68 -15.73
CA LEU A 635 -16.13 -17.87 -15.53
C LEU A 635 -15.54 -18.36 -16.84
N ASN A 636 -14.24 -18.63 -16.86
CA ASN A 636 -13.56 -19.22 -18.03
C ASN A 636 -13.69 -20.76 -18.08
N THR A 637 -14.01 -21.40 -16.95
CA THR A 637 -13.96 -22.87 -16.80
C THR A 637 -15.32 -23.54 -16.64
N SER A 638 -16.37 -22.77 -16.36
CA SER A 638 -17.73 -23.25 -16.12
C SER A 638 -18.75 -22.31 -16.74
N SER A 639 -19.94 -22.84 -17.07
CA SER A 639 -21.07 -22.04 -17.53
C SER A 639 -21.95 -21.52 -16.40
N ALA A 640 -21.69 -21.93 -15.15
CA ALA A 640 -22.42 -21.48 -13.98
C ALA A 640 -21.62 -21.59 -12.67
N TRP A 641 -22.07 -20.87 -11.65
CA TRP A 641 -21.67 -21.02 -10.25
C TRP A 641 -22.88 -21.25 -9.36
N THR A 642 -22.66 -21.69 -8.13
CA THR A 642 -23.74 -22.01 -7.17
C THR A 642 -23.77 -21.01 -6.03
N MET A 643 -24.96 -20.45 -5.76
CA MET A 643 -25.26 -19.69 -4.56
C MET A 643 -26.00 -20.60 -3.58
N ALA A 644 -25.25 -21.24 -2.67
CA ALA A 644 -25.80 -22.21 -1.71
C ALA A 644 -26.20 -21.61 -0.36
N SER A 645 -25.76 -20.39 -0.06
CA SER A 645 -26.09 -19.67 1.17
C SER A 645 -27.07 -18.53 0.91
N THR A 646 -26.84 -17.32 1.43
CA THR A 646 -27.79 -16.20 1.38
C THR A 646 -27.34 -15.08 0.46
N LEU A 647 -28.17 -14.74 -0.54
CA LEU A 647 -28.03 -13.56 -1.38
C LEU A 647 -29.14 -12.56 -1.02
N ASN A 648 -28.79 -11.38 -0.55
CA ASN A 648 -29.73 -10.30 -0.32
C ASN A 648 -29.59 -9.21 -1.39
N ILE A 649 -30.72 -8.80 -1.94
CA ILE A 649 -30.83 -7.74 -2.93
C ILE A 649 -31.63 -6.62 -2.23
N ASN A 650 -30.94 -5.54 -1.83
CA ASN A 650 -31.49 -4.46 -1.02
C ASN A 650 -31.67 -3.18 -1.88
N PHE A 651 -32.75 -3.08 -2.65
CA PHE A 651 -32.92 -2.01 -3.65
C PHE A 651 -34.08 -1.05 -3.37
N GLY A 652 -33.98 0.12 -4.01
CA GLY A 652 -35.02 1.14 -4.02
C GLY A 652 -36.04 0.95 -5.17
N LEU A 653 -36.72 2.05 -5.52
CA LEU A 653 -37.87 2.04 -6.44
C LEU A 653 -37.53 1.85 -7.93
N PHE A 654 -36.25 1.89 -8.33
CA PHE A 654 -35.85 1.85 -9.74
C PHE A 654 -35.11 0.55 -10.08
N PRO A 655 -35.47 -0.14 -11.18
CA PRO A 655 -34.80 -1.38 -11.58
C PRO A 655 -33.33 -1.14 -11.92
N GLN A 656 -32.45 -1.96 -11.33
CA GLN A 656 -31.00 -2.00 -11.58
C GLN A 656 -30.58 -3.44 -11.85
N THR A 657 -29.57 -3.65 -12.70
CA THR A 657 -29.00 -4.99 -12.91
C THR A 657 -28.15 -5.38 -11.71
N VAL A 658 -28.54 -6.45 -11.01
CA VAL A 658 -27.91 -6.88 -9.75
C VAL A 658 -27.03 -8.11 -9.93
N LEU A 659 -27.41 -9.00 -10.85
CA LEU A 659 -26.64 -10.17 -11.25
C LEU A 659 -26.43 -10.17 -12.76
N ASP A 660 -25.21 -10.45 -13.19
CA ASP A 660 -24.82 -10.57 -14.60
C ASP A 660 -23.68 -11.61 -14.77
N GLY A 661 -23.39 -11.97 -16.03
CA GLY A 661 -22.35 -12.92 -16.39
C GLY A 661 -22.89 -14.33 -16.68
N VAL A 662 -22.17 -15.36 -16.22
CA VAL A 662 -22.54 -16.77 -16.41
C VAL A 662 -23.72 -17.16 -15.50
N GLY A 663 -24.29 -18.36 -15.70
CA GLY A 663 -25.47 -18.80 -14.96
C GLY A 663 -25.25 -18.91 -13.45
N VAL A 664 -26.34 -18.75 -12.69
CA VAL A 664 -26.34 -18.85 -11.22
C VAL A 664 -27.34 -19.90 -10.77
N ASN A 665 -26.85 -20.94 -10.09
CA ASN A 665 -27.68 -21.95 -9.45
C ASN A 665 -28.03 -21.49 -8.02
N ILE A 666 -29.27 -21.11 -7.78
CA ILE A 666 -29.76 -20.76 -6.44
C ILE A 666 -30.23 -22.04 -5.74
N THR A 667 -29.37 -22.60 -4.90
CA THR A 667 -29.70 -23.74 -4.02
C THR A 667 -29.96 -23.29 -2.58
N GLY A 668 -29.46 -22.11 -2.20
CA GLY A 668 -29.70 -21.43 -0.94
C GLY A 668 -30.92 -20.51 -0.97
N THR A 669 -30.79 -19.30 -0.41
CA THR A 669 -31.85 -18.30 -0.33
C THR A 669 -31.47 -17.03 -1.08
N LEU A 670 -32.33 -16.57 -1.98
CA LEU A 670 -32.28 -15.25 -2.60
C LEU A 670 -33.41 -14.41 -2.00
N ASN A 671 -33.06 -13.34 -1.28
CA ASN A 671 -34.01 -12.36 -0.75
C ASN A 671 -34.02 -11.12 -1.65
N ALA A 672 -35.17 -10.76 -2.19
CA ALA A 672 -35.33 -9.61 -3.09
C ALA A 672 -36.20 -8.52 -2.47
N ASP A 673 -35.59 -7.38 -2.17
CA ASP A 673 -36.24 -6.14 -1.76
C ASP A 673 -36.19 -5.09 -2.88
N GLY A 674 -37.30 -4.38 -3.08
CA GLY A 674 -37.44 -3.36 -4.11
C GLY A 674 -37.43 -3.91 -5.54
N SER A 675 -36.96 -3.11 -6.50
CA SER A 675 -36.97 -3.47 -7.92
C SER A 675 -35.58 -3.80 -8.46
N SER A 676 -35.40 -5.00 -9.00
CA SER A 676 -34.11 -5.48 -9.53
C SER A 676 -34.24 -6.17 -10.90
N VAL A 677 -33.12 -6.28 -11.60
CA VAL A 677 -32.97 -6.96 -12.88
C VAL A 677 -31.87 -8.03 -12.76
N VAL A 678 -32.17 -9.25 -13.16
CA VAL A 678 -31.24 -10.38 -13.18
C VAL A 678 -30.97 -10.75 -14.63
N ALA A 679 -29.77 -10.41 -15.12
CA ALA A 679 -29.37 -10.67 -16.50
C ALA A 679 -28.63 -12.01 -16.68
N ALA A 680 -28.04 -12.51 -15.59
CA ALA A 680 -27.46 -13.85 -15.55
C ALA A 680 -28.58 -14.92 -15.61
N PRO A 681 -28.42 -15.99 -16.42
CA PRO A 681 -29.32 -17.15 -16.39
C PRO A 681 -29.48 -17.65 -14.95
N LEU A 682 -30.73 -17.83 -14.50
CA LEU A 682 -31.03 -18.18 -13.12
C LEU A 682 -31.61 -19.60 -13.08
N ASP A 683 -31.08 -20.46 -12.22
CA ASP A 683 -31.58 -21.81 -12.02
C ASP A 683 -31.91 -22.01 -10.53
N VAL A 684 -33.19 -21.97 -10.18
CA VAL A 684 -33.66 -21.92 -8.80
C VAL A 684 -34.15 -23.29 -8.36
N SER A 685 -33.50 -23.85 -7.33
CA SER A 685 -33.96 -25.07 -6.62
C SER A 685 -34.11 -24.85 -5.11
N GLY A 686 -33.57 -23.74 -4.59
CA GLY A 686 -33.69 -23.30 -3.21
C GLY A 686 -34.89 -22.38 -2.98
N THR A 687 -34.67 -21.31 -2.23
CA THR A 687 -35.69 -20.31 -1.88
C THR A 687 -35.44 -19.00 -2.64
N PHE A 688 -36.49 -18.47 -3.24
CA PHE A 688 -36.57 -17.11 -3.76
C PHE A 688 -37.66 -16.37 -2.99
N HIS A 689 -37.25 -15.53 -2.05
CA HIS A 689 -38.11 -14.77 -1.19
C HIS A 689 -38.23 -13.30 -1.63
N PHE A 690 -39.44 -12.81 -1.81
CA PHE A 690 -39.74 -11.39 -1.96
C PHE A 690 -39.94 -10.76 -0.57
N VAL A 691 -39.17 -9.73 -0.24
CA VAL A 691 -39.20 -9.13 1.10
C VAL A 691 -40.55 -8.45 1.39
N ASP A 692 -41.19 -7.86 0.38
CA ASP A 692 -42.55 -7.35 0.48
C ASP A 692 -43.36 -7.44 -0.82
N THR A 693 -44.62 -7.02 -0.75
CA THR A 693 -45.56 -7.07 -1.89
C THR A 693 -45.25 -6.09 -3.03
N GLN A 694 -44.34 -5.15 -2.82
CA GLN A 694 -43.87 -4.18 -3.81
C GLN A 694 -42.57 -4.64 -4.48
N SER A 695 -41.87 -5.63 -3.92
CA SER A 695 -40.68 -6.22 -4.53
C SER A 695 -40.98 -6.77 -5.93
N ARG A 696 -40.10 -6.46 -6.88
CA ARG A 696 -40.18 -6.90 -8.28
C ARG A 696 -38.82 -7.33 -8.79
N VAL A 697 -38.70 -8.58 -9.23
CA VAL A 697 -37.48 -9.07 -9.90
C VAL A 697 -37.78 -9.32 -11.36
N THR A 698 -37.03 -8.64 -12.23
CA THR A 698 -37.12 -8.79 -13.68
C THR A 698 -36.02 -9.71 -14.18
N LEU A 699 -36.38 -10.86 -14.72
CA LEU A 699 -35.48 -11.74 -15.44
C LEU A 699 -35.20 -11.14 -16.83
N SER A 700 -33.95 -11.09 -17.26
CA SER A 700 -33.56 -10.54 -18.55
C SER A 700 -32.38 -11.31 -19.12
N SER A 701 -31.95 -10.92 -20.32
CA SER A 701 -30.72 -11.43 -20.90
C SER A 701 -29.54 -10.47 -20.73
N ALA A 702 -28.33 -11.03 -20.80
CA ALA A 702 -27.12 -10.25 -21.03
C ALA A 702 -27.21 -9.50 -22.38
N PRO A 703 -26.52 -8.35 -22.52
CA PRO A 703 -26.48 -7.61 -23.78
C PRO A 703 -26.10 -8.51 -24.96
N PHE A 704 -26.79 -8.35 -26.10
CA PHE A 704 -26.58 -9.10 -27.35
C PHE A 704 -26.99 -10.59 -27.33
N VAL A 705 -27.43 -11.14 -26.18
CA VAL A 705 -28.13 -12.42 -26.12
C VAL A 705 -29.61 -12.18 -26.42
N ARG A 706 -30.14 -12.90 -27.42
CA ARG A 706 -31.53 -12.73 -27.86
C ARG A 706 -32.54 -13.18 -26.80
N LEU A 707 -32.30 -14.34 -26.18
CA LEU A 707 -33.11 -14.94 -25.13
C LEU A 707 -32.18 -15.66 -24.14
N SER A 708 -32.25 -15.31 -22.86
CA SER A 708 -31.62 -16.07 -21.77
C SER A 708 -32.66 -16.96 -21.12
N GLU A 709 -32.35 -18.25 -20.95
CA GLU A 709 -33.22 -19.18 -20.23
C GLU A 709 -32.99 -19.07 -18.72
N HIS A 710 -34.08 -18.95 -17.98
CA HIS A 710 -34.14 -19.08 -16.53
C HIS A 710 -35.02 -20.28 -16.19
N VAL A 711 -34.65 -21.03 -15.17
CA VAL A 711 -35.33 -22.26 -14.76
C VAL A 711 -35.74 -22.14 -13.29
N ILE A 712 -37.00 -22.47 -13.00
CA ILE A 712 -37.45 -22.75 -11.65
C ILE A 712 -37.69 -24.25 -11.56
N ARG A 713 -36.97 -24.90 -10.66
CA ARG A 713 -37.03 -26.35 -10.48
C ARG A 713 -38.16 -26.78 -9.57
N THR A 714 -38.62 -28.00 -9.76
CA THR A 714 -39.64 -28.60 -8.90
C THR A 714 -39.11 -28.72 -7.48
N GLY A 715 -39.86 -28.18 -6.52
CA GLY A 715 -39.46 -28.12 -5.10
C GLY A 715 -38.80 -26.80 -4.67
N ALA A 716 -38.47 -25.90 -5.61
CA ALA A 716 -38.11 -24.54 -5.27
C ALA A 716 -39.26 -23.84 -4.50
N THR A 717 -38.89 -22.96 -3.58
CA THR A 717 -39.86 -22.15 -2.81
C THR A 717 -39.81 -20.72 -3.33
N ILE A 718 -40.94 -20.20 -3.81
CA ILE A 718 -41.09 -18.78 -4.17
C ILE A 718 -42.22 -18.18 -3.34
N ASP A 719 -41.90 -17.20 -2.51
CA ASP A 719 -42.82 -16.63 -1.51
C ASP A 719 -42.60 -15.13 -1.25
N GLY A 720 -43.46 -14.51 -0.41
CA GLY A 720 -43.27 -13.17 0.15
C GLY A 720 -44.20 -12.05 -0.36
N GLY A 721 -45.03 -12.32 -1.37
CA GLY A 721 -46.07 -11.40 -1.87
C GLY A 721 -45.71 -10.57 -3.11
N GLY A 722 -44.49 -10.71 -3.67
CA GLY A 722 -43.94 -9.85 -4.73
C GLY A 722 -44.35 -10.22 -6.16
N THR A 723 -43.62 -9.69 -7.15
CA THR A 723 -43.81 -10.02 -8.58
C THR A 723 -42.52 -10.50 -9.25
N LEU A 724 -42.58 -11.69 -9.84
CA LEU A 724 -41.59 -12.19 -10.78
C LEU A 724 -41.97 -11.72 -12.20
N VAL A 725 -41.08 -10.99 -12.85
CA VAL A 725 -41.29 -10.47 -14.20
C VAL A 725 -40.36 -11.21 -15.16
N ILE A 726 -40.93 -11.84 -16.18
CA ILE A 726 -40.18 -12.40 -17.31
C ILE A 726 -40.00 -11.24 -18.29
N GLY A 727 -38.80 -10.64 -18.33
CA GLY A 727 -38.53 -9.52 -19.21
C GLY A 727 -38.59 -9.91 -20.69
N SER A 728 -38.71 -8.93 -21.58
CA SER A 728 -38.90 -9.15 -23.03
C SER A 728 -37.74 -9.85 -23.76
N THR A 729 -36.66 -10.17 -23.06
CA THR A 729 -35.51 -10.92 -23.58
C THR A 729 -35.18 -12.15 -22.74
N ALA A 730 -36.11 -12.59 -21.89
CA ALA A 730 -35.97 -13.78 -21.06
C ALA A 730 -37.00 -14.84 -21.47
N LEU A 731 -36.56 -16.10 -21.37
CA LEU A 731 -37.40 -17.28 -21.34
C LEU A 731 -37.42 -17.81 -19.90
N LEU A 732 -38.60 -18.04 -19.34
CA LEU A 732 -38.75 -18.73 -18.06
C LEU A 732 -39.32 -20.13 -18.28
N THR A 733 -38.57 -21.13 -17.84
CA THR A 733 -38.95 -22.54 -17.77
C THR A 733 -39.38 -22.87 -16.36
N LEU A 734 -40.63 -23.28 -16.18
CA LEU A 734 -41.11 -23.82 -14.91
C LEU A 734 -41.12 -25.34 -14.99
N GLU A 735 -40.32 -26.07 -14.21
CA GLU A 735 -40.38 -27.54 -14.22
C GLU A 735 -41.77 -28.09 -13.80
N ASP A 736 -42.07 -29.32 -14.21
CA ASP A 736 -43.35 -29.96 -13.89
C ASP A 736 -43.59 -30.05 -12.38
N GLY A 737 -44.73 -29.52 -11.94
CA GLY A 737 -45.14 -29.44 -10.55
C GLY A 737 -44.70 -28.18 -9.81
N VAL A 738 -44.01 -27.22 -10.45
CA VAL A 738 -43.62 -25.94 -9.81
C VAL A 738 -44.84 -25.19 -9.28
N GLN A 739 -44.70 -24.62 -8.09
CA GLN A 739 -45.72 -23.83 -7.41
C GLN A 739 -45.14 -22.46 -7.04
N ILE A 740 -45.67 -21.40 -7.65
CA ILE A 740 -45.31 -20.01 -7.36
C ILE A 740 -46.53 -19.36 -6.72
N GLY A 741 -46.53 -19.11 -5.41
CA GLY A 741 -47.64 -18.43 -4.75
C GLY A 741 -47.80 -16.95 -5.15
N GLU A 742 -46.82 -16.44 -5.89
CA GLU A 742 -46.57 -15.03 -6.18
C GLU A 742 -47.10 -14.58 -7.54
N ASN A 743 -47.03 -13.27 -7.79
CA ASN A 743 -47.44 -12.71 -9.07
C ASN A 743 -46.39 -13.02 -10.15
N VAL A 744 -46.83 -13.48 -11.32
CA VAL A 744 -45.99 -13.68 -12.50
C VAL A 744 -46.47 -12.76 -13.61
N GLU A 745 -45.56 -11.94 -14.13
CA GLU A 745 -45.78 -11.06 -15.28
C GLU A 745 -44.90 -11.48 -16.44
N ASN A 746 -45.52 -11.99 -17.50
CA ASN A 746 -44.84 -12.41 -18.70
C ASN A 746 -44.76 -11.27 -19.72
N GLN A 747 -43.55 -10.74 -19.94
CA GLN A 747 -43.22 -9.80 -21.02
C GLN A 747 -42.34 -10.43 -22.11
N GLY A 748 -41.87 -11.65 -21.90
CA GLY A 748 -41.00 -12.42 -22.80
C GLY A 748 -41.65 -13.75 -23.16
N GLU A 749 -40.97 -14.85 -22.84
CA GLU A 749 -41.41 -16.21 -23.15
C GLU A 749 -41.58 -17.04 -21.87
N LEU A 750 -42.69 -17.77 -21.76
CA LEU A 750 -42.96 -18.72 -20.67
C LEU A 750 -43.15 -20.12 -21.25
N GLN A 751 -42.55 -21.14 -20.63
CA GLN A 751 -42.79 -22.56 -20.93
C GLN A 751 -42.87 -23.40 -19.65
N ILE A 752 -43.53 -24.57 -19.71
CA ILE A 752 -43.77 -25.44 -18.56
C ILE A 752 -43.26 -26.87 -18.83
N GLY A 753 -42.32 -27.31 -18.02
CA GLY A 753 -41.72 -28.64 -18.04
C GLY A 753 -40.66 -28.81 -19.12
N ASN A 754 -40.15 -30.04 -19.24
CA ASN A 754 -39.53 -30.54 -20.49
C ASN A 754 -40.60 -31.08 -21.44
N SER A 755 -41.84 -30.60 -21.26
CA SER A 755 -43.02 -30.84 -22.08
C SER A 755 -43.49 -32.30 -22.18
N PRO A 756 -44.73 -32.64 -21.81
CA PRO A 756 -45.72 -31.80 -21.13
C PRO A 756 -45.48 -31.66 -19.61
N GLY A 757 -45.95 -30.56 -19.00
CA GLY A 757 -45.89 -30.31 -17.56
C GLY A 757 -46.99 -29.41 -17.00
N ALA A 758 -47.13 -29.36 -15.67
CA ALA A 758 -48.08 -28.48 -15.00
C ALA A 758 -47.39 -27.53 -14.00
N ALA A 759 -47.79 -26.27 -13.96
CA ALA A 759 -47.32 -25.31 -12.95
C ALA A 759 -48.48 -24.52 -12.35
N GLN A 760 -48.31 -24.06 -11.11
CA GLN A 760 -49.23 -23.14 -10.44
C GLN A 760 -48.58 -21.77 -10.23
N VAL A 761 -49.32 -20.70 -10.46
CA VAL A 761 -48.91 -19.31 -10.16
C VAL A 761 -49.99 -18.56 -9.38
N GLY A 762 -49.64 -17.49 -8.65
CA GLY A 762 -50.56 -16.67 -7.88
C GLY A 762 -51.48 -15.85 -8.79
N PHE A 763 -51.00 -14.72 -9.28
CA PHE A 763 -51.64 -13.95 -10.36
C PHE A 763 -50.81 -14.06 -11.62
N TYR A 764 -51.45 -14.11 -12.78
CA TYR A 764 -50.77 -14.16 -14.07
C TYR A 764 -51.16 -12.96 -14.93
N SER A 765 -50.17 -12.32 -15.54
CA SER A 765 -50.42 -11.33 -16.60
C SER A 765 -49.46 -11.56 -17.75
N GLN A 766 -49.97 -11.50 -18.98
CA GLN A 766 -49.17 -11.57 -20.19
C GLN A 766 -49.27 -10.25 -20.96
N SER A 767 -48.14 -9.74 -21.44
CA SER A 767 -48.09 -8.52 -22.25
C SER A 767 -48.39 -8.81 -23.74
N ALA A 768 -48.73 -7.76 -24.50
CA ALA A 768 -49.08 -7.89 -25.93
C ALA A 768 -47.95 -8.42 -26.83
N ASN A 769 -46.69 -8.37 -26.38
CA ASN A 769 -45.53 -8.87 -27.14
C ASN A 769 -44.95 -10.16 -26.55
N ALA A 770 -45.59 -10.72 -25.53
CA ALA A 770 -45.13 -11.92 -24.86
C ALA A 770 -45.81 -13.17 -25.43
N SER A 771 -45.15 -14.31 -25.23
CA SER A 771 -45.62 -15.63 -25.66
C SER A 771 -45.66 -16.59 -24.47
N TRP A 772 -46.67 -17.44 -24.43
CA TRP A 772 -46.69 -18.64 -23.60
C TRP A 772 -46.72 -19.87 -24.49
N HIS A 773 -45.72 -20.73 -24.35
CA HIS A 773 -45.57 -21.98 -25.08
C HIS A 773 -46.30 -23.11 -24.35
N VAL A 774 -47.08 -23.87 -25.11
CA VAL A 774 -47.93 -24.97 -24.63
C VAL A 774 -47.73 -26.19 -25.51
N GLU A 775 -47.27 -27.28 -24.92
CA GLU A 775 -47.10 -28.55 -25.61
C GLU A 775 -48.30 -29.49 -25.39
N ILE A 776 -48.67 -30.23 -26.44
CA ILE A 776 -49.69 -31.30 -26.40
C ILE A 776 -49.08 -32.58 -26.95
N ALA A 777 -48.97 -33.62 -26.11
CA ALA A 777 -48.34 -34.90 -26.47
C ALA A 777 -49.23 -36.14 -26.23
N GLY A 778 -50.45 -35.96 -25.72
CA GLY A 778 -51.37 -37.07 -25.50
C GLY A 778 -52.82 -36.64 -25.40
N THR A 779 -53.70 -37.58 -25.09
CA THR A 779 -55.16 -37.32 -25.02
C THR A 779 -55.53 -36.39 -23.84
N PRO A 780 -56.66 -35.67 -23.90
CA PRO A 780 -57.13 -34.88 -22.76
C PRO A 780 -57.24 -35.66 -21.44
N ARG A 781 -57.44 -36.98 -21.51
CA ARG A 781 -57.51 -37.86 -20.33
C ARG A 781 -56.16 -38.28 -19.78
N SER A 782 -55.11 -38.29 -20.60
CA SER A 782 -53.77 -38.64 -20.10
C SER A 782 -53.14 -37.49 -19.34
N GLY A 783 -53.57 -36.25 -19.59
CA GLY A 783 -52.98 -35.06 -18.97
C GLY A 783 -51.61 -34.72 -19.55
N GLU A 784 -51.21 -35.39 -20.64
CA GLU A 784 -49.94 -35.17 -21.33
C GLU A 784 -50.05 -33.92 -22.24
N PHE A 785 -50.32 -32.78 -21.61
CA PHE A 785 -50.32 -31.44 -22.21
C PHE A 785 -50.05 -30.40 -21.12
N ASP A 786 -49.52 -29.24 -21.51
CA ASP A 786 -49.14 -28.24 -20.52
C ASP A 786 -50.33 -27.57 -19.85
N GLN A 787 -50.17 -27.33 -18.55
CA GLN A 787 -51.21 -26.77 -17.71
C GLN A 787 -50.66 -25.64 -16.82
N LEU A 788 -51.27 -24.46 -16.93
CA LEU A 788 -51.03 -23.34 -16.02
C LEU A 788 -52.25 -23.13 -15.11
N ASP A 789 -52.09 -23.40 -13.82
CA ASP A 789 -53.10 -23.11 -12.80
C ASP A 789 -52.82 -21.74 -12.15
N VAL A 790 -53.71 -20.78 -12.37
CA VAL A 790 -53.60 -19.43 -11.81
C VAL A 790 -54.56 -19.29 -10.64
N VAL A 791 -54.05 -19.23 -9.42
CA VAL A 791 -54.89 -19.17 -8.20
C VAL A 791 -55.78 -17.91 -8.18
N GLY A 792 -55.27 -16.81 -8.70
CA GLY A 792 -55.90 -15.50 -8.78
C GLY A 792 -56.48 -15.19 -10.17
N GLN A 793 -56.24 -13.96 -10.63
CA GLN A 793 -56.66 -13.51 -11.96
C GLN A 793 -55.56 -13.81 -12.98
N ALA A 794 -55.97 -14.27 -14.16
CA ALA A 794 -55.15 -14.34 -15.36
C ALA A 794 -55.57 -13.22 -16.32
N ASP A 795 -54.67 -12.28 -16.62
CA ASP A 795 -54.88 -11.22 -17.62
C ASP A 795 -54.09 -11.53 -18.89
N LEU A 796 -54.80 -11.82 -19.97
CA LEU A 796 -54.23 -12.41 -21.18
C LEU A 796 -54.07 -11.37 -22.30
N ALA A 797 -52.95 -11.41 -23.00
CA ALA A 797 -52.65 -10.67 -24.22
C ALA A 797 -51.54 -11.41 -24.99
N GLY A 798 -51.14 -10.93 -26.16
CA GLY A 798 -50.03 -11.50 -26.92
C GLY A 798 -50.34 -12.89 -27.47
N VAL A 799 -49.32 -13.74 -27.54
CA VAL A 799 -49.40 -15.02 -28.26
C VAL A 799 -49.58 -16.19 -27.29
N LEU A 800 -50.54 -17.07 -27.61
CA LEU A 800 -50.55 -18.44 -27.13
C LEU A 800 -49.94 -19.32 -28.21
N ASP A 801 -48.76 -19.87 -27.97
CA ASP A 801 -48.02 -20.67 -28.93
C ASP A 801 -48.14 -22.15 -28.58
N VAL A 802 -48.71 -22.94 -29.49
CA VAL A 802 -49.01 -24.34 -29.23
C VAL A 802 -48.14 -25.24 -30.08
N LEU A 803 -47.45 -26.19 -29.46
CA LEU A 803 -46.69 -27.22 -30.15
C LEU A 803 -47.38 -28.58 -29.98
N LEU A 804 -47.68 -29.23 -31.10
CA LEU A 804 -48.17 -30.62 -31.11
C LEU A 804 -46.97 -31.54 -31.29
N ASN A 805 -46.76 -32.46 -30.35
CA ASN A 805 -45.66 -33.41 -30.46
C ASN A 805 -45.88 -34.35 -31.67
N ASP A 806 -44.83 -34.57 -32.47
CA ASP A 806 -44.84 -35.38 -33.71
C ASP A 806 -45.46 -36.78 -33.56
N GLU A 807 -45.40 -37.36 -32.36
CA GLU A 807 -45.94 -38.71 -32.09
C GLU A 807 -47.45 -38.73 -31.75
N TYR A 808 -48.07 -37.57 -31.51
CA TYR A 808 -49.47 -37.46 -31.12
C TYR A 808 -50.35 -36.86 -32.22
N THR A 809 -51.37 -37.62 -32.61
CA THR A 809 -52.42 -37.14 -33.52
C THR A 809 -53.70 -36.85 -32.72
N PRO A 810 -54.11 -35.59 -32.57
CA PRO A 810 -55.35 -35.24 -31.89
C PRO A 810 -56.60 -35.65 -32.68
N ASN A 811 -57.70 -35.97 -31.98
CA ASN A 811 -59.01 -36.19 -32.62
C ASN A 811 -59.82 -34.90 -32.63
N VAL A 812 -60.63 -34.72 -33.68
CA VAL A 812 -61.66 -33.67 -33.70
C VAL A 812 -62.55 -33.80 -32.47
N GLY A 813 -62.70 -32.69 -31.73
CA GLY A 813 -63.46 -32.60 -30.49
C GLY A 813 -62.66 -32.89 -29.23
N ASP A 814 -61.37 -33.23 -29.31
CA ASP A 814 -60.49 -33.25 -28.14
C ASP A 814 -60.39 -31.82 -27.56
N GLU A 815 -60.54 -31.71 -26.24
CA GLU A 815 -60.57 -30.45 -25.48
C GLU A 815 -59.51 -30.49 -24.38
N PHE A 816 -58.49 -29.64 -24.49
CA PHE A 816 -57.37 -29.54 -23.56
C PHE A 816 -57.53 -28.29 -22.69
N THR A 817 -57.75 -28.46 -21.39
CA THR A 817 -57.86 -27.31 -20.47
C THR A 817 -56.48 -26.87 -20.04
N VAL A 818 -55.87 -25.99 -20.83
CA VAL A 818 -54.47 -25.58 -20.66
C VAL A 818 -54.30 -24.51 -19.58
N LEU A 819 -55.32 -23.68 -19.32
CA LEU A 819 -55.27 -22.68 -18.25
C LEU A 819 -56.51 -22.74 -17.38
N THR A 820 -56.33 -22.77 -16.07
CA THR A 820 -57.37 -22.56 -15.05
C THR A 820 -57.10 -21.27 -14.29
N ALA A 821 -58.14 -20.49 -13.97
CA ALA A 821 -58.02 -19.30 -13.15
C ALA A 821 -59.27 -19.03 -12.30
N ASN A 822 -59.14 -18.27 -11.21
CA ASN A 822 -60.31 -17.74 -10.48
C ASN A 822 -61.08 -16.72 -11.34
N ARG A 823 -60.35 -15.96 -12.16
CA ARG A 823 -60.93 -15.08 -13.17
C ARG A 823 -59.98 -14.92 -14.35
N ILE A 824 -60.50 -15.06 -15.55
CA ILE A 824 -59.81 -14.66 -16.77
C ILE A 824 -60.29 -13.27 -17.19
N SER A 825 -59.35 -12.36 -17.44
CA SER A 825 -59.58 -11.10 -18.14
C SER A 825 -58.88 -11.13 -19.49
N ASN A 826 -59.54 -10.56 -20.50
CA ASN A 826 -59.08 -10.54 -21.88
C ASN A 826 -58.87 -11.94 -22.48
N THR A 827 -58.28 -11.99 -23.68
CA THR A 827 -57.96 -13.21 -24.43
C THR A 827 -56.54 -13.06 -24.96
N PHE A 828 -55.87 -14.16 -25.33
CA PHE A 828 -54.69 -14.04 -26.18
C PHE A 828 -55.06 -13.33 -27.48
N ASP A 829 -54.17 -12.48 -27.98
CA ASP A 829 -54.36 -11.70 -29.21
C ASP A 829 -54.18 -12.59 -30.44
N GLU A 830 -53.32 -13.61 -30.34
CA GLU A 830 -53.01 -14.57 -31.38
C GLU A 830 -52.85 -15.98 -30.80
N LEU A 831 -53.30 -16.98 -31.56
CA LEU A 831 -53.03 -18.40 -31.32
C LEU A 831 -52.15 -18.88 -32.47
N THR A 832 -50.92 -19.28 -32.17
CA THR A 832 -50.00 -19.90 -33.13
C THR A 832 -49.90 -21.39 -32.88
N VAL A 833 -49.66 -22.16 -33.94
CA VAL A 833 -49.38 -23.59 -33.84
C VAL A 833 -48.07 -23.84 -34.57
N ALA A 834 -47.02 -24.18 -33.81
CA ALA A 834 -45.74 -24.58 -34.38
C ALA A 834 -45.91 -25.95 -35.07
N ASP A 835 -45.29 -26.10 -36.24
CA ASP A 835 -45.51 -27.17 -37.24
C ASP A 835 -46.85 -27.06 -38.01
N GLU A 836 -46.98 -26.02 -38.84
CA GLU A 836 -47.90 -26.00 -40.00
C GLU A 836 -47.49 -27.06 -41.07
N ALA A 837 -47.37 -28.32 -40.67
CA ALA A 837 -47.27 -29.46 -41.55
C ALA A 837 -48.52 -30.33 -41.40
N ASP A 838 -49.62 -29.88 -42.00
CA ASP A 838 -50.68 -30.77 -42.51
C ASP A 838 -51.18 -31.85 -41.53
N ILE A 839 -51.42 -31.49 -40.27
CA ILE A 839 -52.17 -32.35 -39.34
C ILE A 839 -53.64 -32.36 -39.80
N LEU A 840 -53.95 -33.27 -40.74
CA LEU A 840 -55.24 -33.97 -40.88
C LEU A 840 -56.52 -33.11 -40.95
N ASN A 841 -56.52 -31.98 -41.66
CA ASN A 841 -57.70 -31.12 -41.80
C ASN A 841 -58.31 -30.72 -40.43
N VAL A 842 -57.47 -30.48 -39.43
CA VAL A 842 -57.91 -29.90 -38.16
C VAL A 842 -57.27 -28.54 -37.90
N THR A 843 -57.96 -27.69 -37.13
CA THR A 843 -57.42 -26.46 -36.56
C THR A 843 -57.58 -26.50 -35.05
N LEU A 844 -56.70 -25.82 -34.33
CA LEU A 844 -56.95 -25.50 -32.93
C LEU A 844 -57.74 -24.21 -32.82
N VAL A 845 -58.67 -24.17 -31.87
CA VAL A 845 -59.31 -22.92 -31.43
C VAL A 845 -59.18 -22.79 -29.93
N ALA A 846 -58.87 -21.58 -29.45
CA ALA A 846 -58.88 -21.26 -28.03
C ALA A 846 -60.29 -20.82 -27.61
N LEU A 847 -60.89 -21.55 -26.67
CA LEU A 847 -62.19 -21.25 -26.07
C LEU A 847 -62.00 -20.66 -24.68
N TYR A 848 -62.53 -19.46 -24.47
CA TYR A 848 -62.40 -18.73 -23.23
C TYR A 848 -63.70 -18.79 -22.42
N SER A 849 -63.58 -19.25 -21.17
CA SER A 849 -64.61 -19.16 -20.14
C SER A 849 -64.15 -18.20 -19.04
N PRO A 850 -65.03 -17.79 -18.10
CA PRO A 850 -64.61 -16.92 -16.99
C PRO A 850 -63.46 -17.49 -16.14
N ASN A 851 -63.21 -18.80 -16.21
CA ASN A 851 -62.28 -19.53 -15.35
C ASN A 851 -61.34 -20.48 -16.10
N THR A 852 -61.49 -20.68 -17.41
CA THR A 852 -60.67 -21.64 -18.15
C THR A 852 -60.36 -21.17 -19.57
N VAL A 853 -59.17 -21.51 -20.05
CA VAL A 853 -58.83 -21.54 -21.48
C VAL A 853 -58.76 -22.99 -21.91
N VAL A 854 -59.56 -23.35 -22.92
CA VAL A 854 -59.61 -24.70 -23.48
C VAL A 854 -59.19 -24.64 -24.95
N LEU A 855 -58.16 -25.40 -25.31
CA LEU A 855 -57.81 -25.64 -26.71
C LEU A 855 -58.70 -26.77 -27.23
N ARG A 856 -59.51 -26.48 -28.25
CA ARG A 856 -60.35 -27.48 -28.91
C ARG A 856 -59.85 -27.78 -30.31
N ILE A 857 -59.78 -29.07 -30.63
CA ILE A 857 -59.49 -29.54 -31.97
C ILE A 857 -60.77 -29.46 -32.79
N GLU A 858 -60.79 -28.58 -33.78
CA GLU A 858 -61.88 -28.42 -34.74
C GLU A 858 -61.47 -28.92 -36.11
N ASN A 859 -62.47 -29.15 -36.96
CA ASN A 859 -62.23 -29.54 -38.35
C ASN A 859 -62.07 -28.28 -39.20
N ILE A 860 -60.97 -28.16 -39.96
CA ILE A 860 -60.92 -27.20 -41.06
C ILE A 860 -61.70 -27.82 -42.22
N GLY A 861 -62.88 -27.28 -42.51
CA GLY A 861 -63.69 -27.74 -43.63
C GLY A 861 -62.84 -27.96 -44.89
N LEU A 862 -63.13 -29.02 -45.65
CA LEU A 862 -62.29 -29.42 -46.77
C LEU A 862 -62.11 -28.24 -47.74
N TRP A 863 -60.87 -27.91 -48.09
CA TRP A 863 -60.64 -26.87 -49.09
C TRP A 863 -61.35 -27.21 -50.40
N GLY A 864 -62.18 -26.29 -50.88
CA GLY A 864 -63.04 -26.55 -52.04
C GLY A 864 -64.45 -27.05 -51.71
N ASP A 865 -64.77 -27.35 -50.45
CA ASP A 865 -66.13 -27.61 -49.96
C ASP A 865 -66.85 -26.27 -49.74
N TYR A 866 -67.21 -25.65 -50.85
CA TYR A 866 -67.79 -24.31 -50.90
C TYR A 866 -69.24 -24.25 -50.42
N ASN A 867 -69.94 -25.39 -50.30
CA ASN A 867 -71.26 -25.43 -49.69
C ASN A 867 -71.23 -25.87 -48.20
N GLY A 868 -70.08 -26.34 -47.71
CA GLY A 868 -69.85 -26.72 -46.32
C GLY A 868 -70.56 -28.02 -45.92
N ASP A 869 -70.86 -28.91 -46.87
CA ASP A 869 -71.57 -30.17 -46.62
C ASP A 869 -70.65 -31.34 -46.21
N GLY A 870 -69.35 -31.07 -46.12
CA GLY A 870 -68.30 -32.01 -45.73
C GLY A 870 -67.82 -32.89 -46.88
N VAL A 871 -68.22 -32.62 -48.13
CA VAL A 871 -67.81 -33.37 -49.32
C VAL A 871 -67.51 -32.43 -50.48
N VAL A 872 -66.26 -32.36 -50.94
CA VAL A 872 -65.90 -31.59 -52.13
C VAL A 872 -66.42 -32.29 -53.38
N ASN A 873 -67.55 -31.84 -53.91
CA ASN A 873 -68.22 -32.44 -55.06
C ASN A 873 -68.74 -31.39 -56.05
N ALA A 874 -69.59 -31.81 -56.99
CA ALA A 874 -70.08 -30.93 -58.05
C ALA A 874 -71.00 -29.81 -57.51
N ALA A 875 -71.58 -29.98 -56.32
CA ALA A 875 -72.35 -28.95 -55.64
C ALA A 875 -71.46 -27.73 -55.34
N ASP A 876 -70.23 -27.95 -54.88
CA ASP A 876 -69.27 -26.89 -54.55
C ASP A 876 -68.80 -26.11 -55.76
N TYR A 877 -68.60 -26.80 -56.89
CA TYR A 877 -68.36 -26.13 -58.17
C TYR A 877 -69.42 -25.09 -58.47
N THR A 878 -70.67 -25.43 -58.18
CA THR A 878 -71.82 -24.57 -58.45
C THR A 878 -71.79 -23.35 -57.53
N VAL A 879 -71.39 -23.51 -56.27
CA VAL A 879 -71.20 -22.40 -55.34
C VAL A 879 -70.05 -21.49 -55.77
N TRP A 880 -68.90 -22.04 -56.17
CA TRP A 880 -67.81 -21.27 -56.77
C TRP A 880 -68.28 -20.50 -58.01
N ARG A 881 -68.94 -21.21 -58.94
CA ARG A 881 -69.35 -20.63 -60.22
C ARG A 881 -70.33 -19.48 -60.04
N ASN A 882 -71.24 -19.58 -59.07
CA ASN A 882 -72.21 -18.54 -58.75
C ASN A 882 -71.58 -17.29 -58.14
N ASN A 883 -70.41 -17.44 -57.50
CA ASN A 883 -69.69 -16.35 -56.86
C ASN A 883 -68.47 -15.87 -57.67
N LEU A 884 -68.30 -16.31 -58.91
CA LEU A 884 -67.18 -15.92 -59.76
C LEU A 884 -67.15 -14.40 -59.98
N GLY A 885 -66.04 -13.76 -59.61
CA GLY A 885 -65.84 -12.31 -59.64
C GLY A 885 -66.24 -11.57 -58.36
N SER A 886 -66.80 -12.26 -57.37
CA SER A 886 -67.08 -11.68 -56.04
C SER A 886 -65.77 -11.37 -55.28
N PRO A 887 -65.80 -10.47 -54.27
CA PRO A 887 -64.64 -10.18 -53.43
C PRO A 887 -64.08 -11.42 -52.71
N ALA A 888 -62.82 -11.34 -52.28
CA ALA A 888 -62.19 -12.38 -51.44
C ALA A 888 -63.03 -12.66 -50.18
N GLY A 889 -63.07 -13.93 -49.75
CA GLY A 889 -63.86 -14.37 -48.59
C GLY A 889 -65.34 -14.66 -48.84
N THR A 890 -65.81 -14.61 -50.10
CA THR A 890 -67.22 -14.93 -50.43
C THR A 890 -67.53 -16.43 -50.37
N LEU A 891 -66.53 -17.30 -50.55
CA LEU A 891 -66.68 -18.75 -50.51
C LEU A 891 -66.28 -19.29 -49.12
N PRO A 892 -67.11 -20.13 -48.46
CA PRO A 892 -66.69 -20.94 -47.31
C PRO A 892 -65.51 -21.84 -47.68
N ASN A 893 -64.61 -22.19 -46.74
CA ASN A 893 -63.50 -23.11 -47.00
C ASN A 893 -62.61 -22.74 -48.22
N ASP A 894 -62.48 -21.44 -48.50
CA ASP A 894 -61.56 -20.87 -49.50
C ASP A 894 -60.25 -20.44 -48.84
N PRO A 895 -59.11 -21.12 -49.10
CA PRO A 895 -57.83 -20.75 -48.51
C PRO A 895 -57.18 -19.52 -49.17
N HIS A 896 -57.78 -18.94 -50.22
CA HIS A 896 -57.17 -17.84 -50.99
C HIS A 896 -57.76 -16.47 -50.65
N GLY A 897 -56.90 -15.53 -50.25
CA GLY A 897 -57.27 -14.12 -50.02
C GLY A 897 -57.52 -13.27 -51.28
N SER A 898 -57.94 -13.88 -52.40
CA SER A 898 -58.11 -13.21 -53.71
C SER A 898 -59.58 -13.22 -54.18
N PRO A 899 -60.01 -12.27 -55.05
CA PRO A 899 -61.36 -12.30 -55.63
C PRO A 899 -61.66 -13.65 -56.27
N ILE A 900 -62.88 -14.14 -56.12
CA ILE A 900 -63.26 -15.50 -56.51
C ILE A 900 -63.02 -15.71 -58.01
N GLY A 901 -62.10 -16.61 -58.35
CA GLY A 901 -61.54 -16.73 -59.67
C GLY A 901 -60.91 -18.10 -59.92
N THR A 902 -59.83 -18.12 -60.69
CA THR A 902 -59.15 -19.35 -61.11
C THR A 902 -58.46 -20.09 -59.98
N PHE A 903 -57.98 -19.40 -58.94
CA PHE A 903 -57.32 -20.03 -57.80
C PHE A 903 -58.28 -20.91 -56.99
N GLN A 904 -59.49 -20.40 -56.73
CA GLN A 904 -60.56 -21.16 -56.09
C GLN A 904 -61.03 -22.33 -56.96
N TYR A 905 -61.14 -22.12 -58.27
CA TYR A 905 -61.48 -23.22 -59.18
C TYR A 905 -60.48 -24.37 -59.12
N GLU A 906 -59.19 -24.07 -59.19
CA GLU A 906 -58.15 -25.10 -59.14
C GLU A 906 -58.10 -25.77 -57.75
N THR A 907 -58.42 -25.05 -56.67
CA THR A 907 -58.56 -25.61 -55.31
C THR A 907 -59.69 -26.62 -55.22
N TRP A 908 -60.89 -26.25 -55.67
CA TRP A 908 -62.01 -27.20 -55.74
C TRP A 908 -61.67 -28.41 -56.60
N LYS A 909 -61.03 -28.18 -57.75
CA LYS A 909 -60.69 -29.24 -58.70
C LYS A 909 -59.63 -30.19 -58.16
N SER A 910 -58.64 -29.68 -57.42
CA SER A 910 -57.62 -30.52 -56.77
C SER A 910 -58.19 -31.31 -55.60
N SER A 911 -59.19 -30.78 -54.92
CA SER A 911 -59.83 -31.41 -53.76
C SER A 911 -61.06 -32.24 -54.10
N PHE A 912 -61.49 -32.27 -55.37
CA PHE A 912 -62.73 -32.94 -55.80
C PHE A 912 -62.72 -34.43 -55.47
N GLY A 913 -63.73 -34.86 -54.70
CA GLY A 913 -63.87 -36.23 -54.19
C GLY A 913 -63.38 -36.42 -52.77
N ASN A 914 -62.75 -35.41 -52.15
CA ASN A 914 -62.42 -35.45 -50.73
C ASN A 914 -63.70 -35.38 -49.89
N THR A 915 -63.76 -36.17 -48.82
CA THR A 915 -64.89 -36.30 -47.90
C THR A 915 -64.38 -36.28 -46.47
N LEU A 916 -65.04 -35.56 -45.58
CA LEU A 916 -64.71 -35.60 -44.16
C LEU A 916 -65.08 -36.98 -43.58
N PRO A 917 -64.32 -37.51 -42.61
CA PRO A 917 -64.69 -38.75 -41.91
C PRO A 917 -66.08 -38.63 -41.27
N GLU A 918 -66.88 -39.72 -41.26
CA GLU A 918 -68.27 -39.71 -40.75
C GLU A 918 -68.42 -39.21 -39.29
N SER A 919 -67.35 -39.23 -38.50
CA SER A 919 -67.29 -38.66 -37.14
C SER A 919 -67.39 -37.12 -37.12
N ALA A 920 -66.94 -36.42 -38.16
CA ALA A 920 -66.97 -34.95 -38.26
C ALA A 920 -68.35 -34.39 -38.69
N LEU A 921 -69.16 -35.18 -39.39
CA LEU A 921 -70.47 -34.74 -39.91
C LEU A 921 -71.55 -34.60 -38.82
N ARG A 922 -71.28 -34.99 -37.57
CA ARG A 922 -72.26 -34.91 -36.47
C ARG A 922 -72.36 -33.52 -35.81
N GLN A 923 -71.37 -32.64 -35.95
CA GLN A 923 -71.34 -31.35 -35.25
C GLN A 923 -72.13 -30.22 -35.92
N LEU A 924 -72.49 -30.33 -37.20
CA LEU A 924 -73.31 -29.32 -37.90
C LEU A 924 -74.83 -29.44 -37.64
N SER A 925 -75.27 -30.42 -36.85
CA SER A 925 -76.69 -30.59 -36.46
C SER A 925 -76.99 -30.22 -35.00
N ALA A 926 -76.02 -29.67 -34.25
CA ALA A 926 -76.29 -29.08 -32.95
C ALA A 926 -77.03 -27.74 -33.12
N VAL A 927 -78.28 -27.83 -33.56
CA VAL A 927 -79.28 -26.78 -33.36
C VAL A 927 -79.37 -26.57 -31.85
N PRO A 928 -79.21 -25.35 -31.33
CA PRO A 928 -79.36 -25.09 -29.91
C PRO A 928 -80.75 -25.56 -29.47
N GLU A 929 -80.82 -26.58 -28.62
CA GLU A 929 -82.06 -26.85 -27.91
C GLU A 929 -82.35 -25.63 -27.04
N PRO A 930 -83.51 -24.97 -27.19
CA PRO A 930 -83.93 -23.98 -26.22
C PRO A 930 -84.04 -24.70 -24.89
N SER A 931 -83.29 -24.24 -23.89
CA SER A 931 -83.34 -24.74 -22.52
C SER A 931 -84.80 -24.82 -22.06
N ALA A 932 -85.36 -26.03 -22.05
CA ALA A 932 -86.76 -26.31 -21.69
C ALA A 932 -87.08 -25.98 -20.22
N ILE A 933 -86.10 -25.49 -19.45
CA ILE A 933 -86.26 -24.98 -18.08
C ILE A 933 -86.59 -23.47 -18.06
N ALA A 934 -86.22 -22.69 -19.09
CA ALA A 934 -86.54 -21.25 -19.14
C ALA A 934 -88.03 -20.98 -19.46
N PHE A 935 -88.70 -21.89 -20.18
CA PHE A 935 -90.13 -21.77 -20.49
C PHE A 935 -91.07 -22.17 -19.34
N VAL A 936 -90.62 -23.01 -18.39
CA VAL A 936 -91.41 -23.38 -17.20
C VAL A 936 -91.36 -22.27 -16.14
N VAL A 937 -90.25 -21.51 -16.06
CA VAL A 937 -90.14 -20.37 -15.14
C VAL A 937 -90.87 -19.12 -15.66
N GLN A 938 -90.84 -18.86 -16.98
CA GLN A 938 -91.58 -17.72 -17.55
C GLN A 938 -93.10 -17.93 -17.63
N THR A 939 -93.59 -19.17 -17.78
CA THR A 939 -95.05 -19.44 -17.73
C THR A 939 -95.58 -19.58 -16.30
N GLY A 940 -94.77 -20.01 -15.33
CA GLY A 940 -95.11 -20.02 -13.91
C GLY A 940 -95.20 -18.62 -13.28
N ALA A 941 -94.30 -17.71 -13.64
CA ALA A 941 -94.31 -16.33 -13.14
C ALA A 941 -95.48 -15.49 -13.70
N LEU A 942 -95.94 -15.78 -14.93
CA LEU A 942 -97.10 -15.12 -15.54
C LEU A 942 -98.45 -15.62 -14.98
N LEU A 943 -98.54 -16.89 -14.54
CA LEU A 943 -99.74 -17.43 -13.87
C LEU A 943 -99.87 -16.98 -12.40
N ILE A 944 -98.76 -16.75 -11.69
CA ILE A 944 -98.77 -16.20 -10.33
C ILE A 944 -99.07 -14.69 -10.33
N MET A 945 -98.61 -13.93 -11.34
CA MET A 945 -99.00 -12.52 -11.50
C MET A 945 -100.47 -12.33 -11.93
N TRP A 946 -101.06 -13.27 -12.69
CA TRP A 946 -102.48 -13.22 -13.07
C TRP A 946 -103.43 -13.65 -11.94
N ALA A 947 -102.99 -14.56 -11.05
CA ALA A 947 -103.72 -14.92 -9.83
C ALA A 947 -103.66 -13.82 -8.74
N CYS A 948 -102.56 -13.05 -8.67
CA CYS A 948 -102.40 -11.98 -7.69
C CYS A 948 -103.16 -10.68 -8.05
N GLN A 949 -103.46 -10.45 -9.35
CA GLN A 949 -104.28 -9.32 -9.81
C GLN A 949 -105.80 -9.54 -9.68
N ARG A 950 -106.29 -10.78 -9.50
CA ARG A 950 -107.73 -11.06 -9.25
C ARG A 950 -108.11 -11.11 -7.76
N CYS A 951 -107.15 -11.28 -6.84
CA CYS A 951 -107.41 -11.24 -5.40
C CYS A 951 -107.46 -9.82 -4.81
N THR A 952 -106.94 -8.81 -5.52
CA THR A 952 -107.00 -7.39 -5.10
C THR A 952 -108.20 -6.63 -5.68
N ALA A 953 -108.96 -7.21 -6.62
CA ALA A 953 -110.17 -6.61 -7.19
C ALA A 953 -111.49 -7.04 -6.53
N ASN A 954 -111.50 -8.07 -5.66
CA ASN A 954 -112.72 -8.59 -5.00
C ASN A 954 -112.85 -8.24 -3.50
N LYS A 955 -112.10 -7.23 -3.01
CA LYS A 955 -112.30 -6.62 -1.67
C LYS A 955 -112.74 -5.15 -1.72
N ALA A 956 -113.16 -4.66 -2.88
CA ALA A 956 -113.72 -3.32 -3.06
C ALA A 956 -114.94 -3.33 -3.99
N ARG A 957 -115.97 -4.14 -3.68
CA ARG A 957 -117.43 -3.93 -3.89
C ARG A 957 -118.17 -5.28 -3.86
N GLN A 958 -119.06 -5.40 -2.85
CA GLN A 958 -120.11 -6.41 -2.63
C GLN A 958 -119.68 -7.81 -2.19
#